data_AF-A0A951I7K1-F1
#
_entry.id   AF-A0A951I7K1-F1
#
_cell.length_a   1.000
_cell.length_b   1.000
_cell.length_c   1.000
_cell.angle_alpha   90.00
_cell.angle_beta   90.00
_cell.angle_gamma   90.00
#
_symmetry.space_group_name_H-M   'P 1'
#
loop_
_entity.id
_entity.type
_entity.pdbx_description
1 polymer ?
#
loop_
_entity_poly.entity_id
_entity_poly.type
_entity_poly.pdbx_seq_one_letter_code
_entity_poly.pdbx_strand_id
1 'polypeptide(L)'
;MKQVFINRGAITIKENVVPTVSGGQILVKVHHSCISSGTELASISGNTGQSKIAGIMTKIGKVYDLYKANGIRGTYDLVNAKLESNTAMGYSAAGEVVEVGRNVTEFKPGDLVACAGSTAYHADFIHVPVNLAVLLPEDLHTALASTVALGSIALQGIRRANPTLGETFLVIGLGFIGQITSQLLKVNGCRVIAVDIDDQRLQSAKESGADFIINPGLEAYSDKVSRMTEGTGADGVIITASSGSSAIISEAMKACRKKGRVIIVGDIGLNLTRSDFYAKELDIFISTSYGPGRYDAQYEEKGVDYPLPYVRWTEKRNMHEYLRLIAENRISFDKFNIRQIEIENAPNAYNDLADNANKPLFIILKYTTDKNEISRKIDFVKTAPAPVKKDRISVGIIGSGNFTQATILPVLNGLKAKYNIHSIASKNGTNLISIANAYQIDTVTTDVDALISDPALDLLVITTRHNLHASLIRQGLRAGKHVFVEKPTVTTREELDSLNELFGNGEEQSAVLMTGYNRRFSPFIREAKRLLRNRSTPLIINYRVNAGYIPNTSWVHSEEGGGRNIGEACHMYDVFNFLVAAEVEGASAFSIDVPSNNWKQNDNFTATFKYSDGSVCNLIYTALGSNLYPKEQITVFCDGKVIEINDFKEMYSRGFKKDIHLQNKVQQKGHREEFEALADCLLTRTGWPISYADQHAASLMSLEVETMIHRP
;
A
#
# COMPACT_ATOMS: atom_id res chain seq x y z
N MET A 1 -14.15 -9.03 -14.50
CA MET A 1 -12.90 -8.74 -15.23
C MET A 1 -11.89 -9.78 -14.86
N LYS A 2 -11.21 -10.37 -15.83
CA LYS A 2 -10.12 -11.31 -15.61
C LYS A 2 -8.89 -10.56 -15.14
N GLN A 3 -8.19 -11.14 -14.18
CA GLN A 3 -6.91 -10.64 -13.69
C GLN A 3 -5.99 -11.80 -13.34
N VAL A 4 -4.70 -11.64 -13.64
CA VAL A 4 -3.66 -12.62 -13.35
C VAL A 4 -3.09 -12.37 -11.95
N PHE A 5 -2.99 -13.45 -11.17
CA PHE A 5 -2.46 -13.45 -9.82
C PHE A 5 -1.45 -14.57 -9.60
N ILE A 6 -0.49 -14.35 -8.71
CA ILE A 6 0.24 -15.44 -8.06
C ILE A 6 -0.55 -15.90 -6.83
N ASN A 7 -0.83 -17.20 -6.77
CA ASN A 7 -1.33 -17.88 -5.58
C ASN A 7 -0.39 -19.06 -5.26
N ARG A 8 0.27 -19.03 -4.09
CA ARG A 8 1.21 -20.07 -3.61
C ARG A 8 2.28 -20.48 -4.65
N GLY A 9 2.80 -19.52 -5.43
CA GLY A 9 3.81 -19.77 -6.46
C GLY A 9 3.28 -20.30 -7.79
N ALA A 10 1.96 -20.47 -7.93
CA ALA A 10 1.30 -20.77 -9.20
C ALA A 10 0.63 -19.54 -9.79
N ILE A 11 0.66 -19.42 -11.11
CA ILE A 11 -0.08 -18.40 -11.84
C ILE A 11 -1.53 -18.84 -12.01
N THR A 12 -2.45 -17.98 -11.60
CA THR A 12 -3.89 -18.22 -11.68
C THR A 12 -4.58 -17.02 -12.31
N ILE A 13 -5.61 -17.28 -13.11
CA ILE A 13 -6.51 -16.25 -13.61
C ILE A 13 -7.77 -16.30 -12.76
N LYS A 14 -8.22 -15.16 -12.26
CA LYS A 14 -9.44 -15.05 -11.47
C LYS A 14 -10.32 -13.95 -12.04
N GLU A 15 -11.64 -14.13 -11.94
CA GLU A 15 -12.57 -13.02 -12.08
C GLU A 15 -12.37 -12.04 -10.92
N ASN A 16 -12.54 -10.76 -11.20
CA ASN A 16 -12.43 -9.63 -10.28
C ASN A 16 -13.42 -8.51 -10.66
N VAL A 17 -13.68 -7.59 -9.75
CA VAL A 17 -14.47 -6.38 -10.00
C VAL A 17 -13.63 -5.30 -10.67
N VAL A 18 -14.24 -4.50 -11.55
CA VAL A 18 -13.57 -3.37 -12.20
C VAL A 18 -13.26 -2.28 -11.17
N PRO A 19 -12.02 -1.76 -11.07
CA PRO A 19 -11.69 -0.73 -10.10
C PRO A 19 -12.40 0.59 -10.39
N THR A 20 -12.63 1.39 -9.35
CA THR A 20 -13.20 2.74 -9.47
C THR A 20 -12.08 3.77 -9.40
N VAL A 21 -12.07 4.74 -10.32
CA VAL A 21 -11.02 5.78 -10.37
C VAL A 21 -11.25 6.88 -9.34
N SER A 22 -10.14 7.35 -8.75
CA SER A 22 -10.12 8.55 -7.90
C SER A 22 -9.58 9.75 -8.67
N GLY A 23 -9.56 10.94 -8.06
CA GLY A 23 -8.94 12.11 -8.68
C GLY A 23 -7.47 11.85 -9.07
N GLY A 24 -7.05 12.36 -10.22
CA GLY A 24 -5.69 12.14 -10.75
C GLY A 24 -5.42 10.74 -11.32
N GLN A 25 -6.46 9.93 -11.55
CA GLN A 25 -6.33 8.58 -12.12
C GLN A 25 -7.24 8.40 -13.35
N ILE A 26 -6.91 7.44 -14.19
CA ILE A 26 -7.70 7.00 -15.35
C ILE A 26 -8.00 5.51 -15.27
N LEU A 27 -9.12 5.08 -15.86
CA LEU A 27 -9.49 3.68 -16.03
C LEU A 27 -9.18 3.30 -17.47
N VAL A 28 -8.41 2.24 -17.66
CA VAL A 28 -7.98 1.78 -18.98
C VAL A 28 -8.50 0.37 -19.21
N LYS A 29 -9.23 0.18 -20.30
CA LYS A 29 -9.55 -1.13 -20.87
C LYS A 29 -8.30 -1.63 -21.59
N VAL A 30 -7.67 -2.66 -21.04
CA VAL A 30 -6.38 -3.16 -21.55
C VAL A 30 -6.60 -3.93 -22.85
N HIS A 31 -5.82 -3.60 -23.88
CA HIS A 31 -5.77 -4.35 -25.14
C HIS A 31 -4.59 -5.32 -25.15
N HIS A 32 -3.45 -4.87 -24.61
CA HIS A 32 -2.23 -5.66 -24.52
C HIS A 32 -1.47 -5.37 -23.23
N SER A 33 -0.79 -6.37 -22.68
CA SER A 33 0.17 -6.19 -21.59
C SER A 33 1.40 -7.05 -21.79
N CYS A 34 2.54 -6.63 -21.25
CA CYS A 34 3.83 -7.28 -21.51
C CYS A 34 4.33 -8.03 -20.28
N ILE A 35 4.49 -9.35 -20.39
CA ILE A 35 5.12 -10.18 -19.36
C ILE A 35 6.64 -10.09 -19.50
N SER A 36 7.30 -9.74 -18.41
CA SER A 36 8.77 -9.73 -18.35
C SER A 36 9.35 -11.03 -17.80
N SER A 37 10.36 -11.57 -18.47
CA SER A 37 11.03 -12.81 -18.06
C SER A 37 11.88 -12.69 -16.79
N GLY A 38 12.12 -11.48 -16.28
CA GLY A 38 12.96 -11.21 -15.11
C GLY A 38 12.13 -10.96 -13.86
N THR A 39 11.60 -9.74 -13.73
CA THR A 39 10.90 -9.25 -12.53
C THR A 39 9.71 -10.12 -12.12
N GLU A 40 8.95 -10.62 -13.08
CA GLU A 40 7.76 -11.40 -12.77
C GLU A 40 8.07 -12.86 -12.42
N LEU A 41 9.05 -13.49 -13.07
CA LEU A 41 9.52 -14.82 -12.66
C LEU A 41 10.16 -14.77 -11.27
N ALA A 42 10.90 -13.71 -10.96
CA ALA A 42 11.41 -13.46 -9.60
C ALA A 42 10.27 -13.26 -8.59
N SER A 43 9.16 -12.64 -9.01
CA SER A 43 7.97 -12.51 -8.18
C SER A 43 7.32 -13.87 -7.90
N ILE A 44 7.30 -14.79 -8.87
CA ILE A 44 6.79 -16.16 -8.68
C ILE A 44 7.65 -16.93 -7.66
N SER A 45 8.98 -16.95 -7.85
CA SER A 45 9.90 -17.64 -6.93
C SER A 45 9.88 -17.05 -5.52
N GLY A 46 9.70 -15.72 -5.40
CA GLY A 46 9.51 -15.02 -4.13
C GLY A 46 8.16 -15.28 -3.45
N ASN A 47 7.16 -15.79 -4.17
CA ASN A 47 5.81 -16.05 -3.66
C ASN A 47 5.48 -17.54 -3.43
N THR A 48 6.48 -18.43 -3.43
CA THR A 48 6.31 -19.81 -2.94
C THR A 48 5.99 -19.81 -1.44
N GLY A 49 5.35 -20.87 -0.94
CA GLY A 49 5.06 -21.00 0.49
C GLY A 49 6.32 -20.86 1.35
N GLN A 50 7.43 -21.47 0.94
CA GLN A 50 8.72 -21.38 1.64
C GLN A 50 9.31 -19.97 1.59
N SER A 51 9.31 -19.30 0.43
CA SER A 51 9.85 -17.94 0.27
C SER A 51 9.03 -16.91 1.04
N LYS A 52 7.69 -17.01 1.03
CA LYS A 52 6.83 -16.14 1.84
C LYS A 52 7.09 -16.36 3.33
N ILE A 53 7.21 -17.62 3.78
CA ILE A 53 7.57 -17.93 5.16
C ILE A 53 8.94 -17.33 5.51
N ALA A 54 9.96 -17.51 4.66
CA ALA A 54 11.28 -16.91 4.87
C ALA A 54 11.23 -15.36 4.92
N GLY A 55 10.43 -14.72 4.07
CA GLY A 55 10.19 -13.27 4.09
C GLY A 55 9.43 -12.78 5.33
N ILE A 56 8.58 -13.63 5.92
CA ILE A 56 7.91 -13.37 7.19
C ILE A 56 8.88 -13.59 8.36
N MET A 57 9.71 -14.64 8.29
CA MET A 57 10.71 -15.00 9.30
C MET A 57 11.90 -14.04 9.32
N THR A 58 12.31 -13.47 8.20
CA THR A 58 13.30 -12.36 8.21
C THR A 58 12.77 -11.12 8.94
N LYS A 59 11.45 -11.04 9.16
CA LYS A 59 10.78 -10.06 10.01
C LYS A 59 10.35 -10.66 11.35
N ILE A 60 11.15 -11.57 11.94
CA ILE A 60 10.90 -12.21 13.25
C ILE A 60 10.43 -11.18 14.30
N GLY A 61 11.02 -9.98 14.34
CA GLY A 61 10.56 -8.91 15.24
C GLY A 61 9.09 -8.55 15.05
N LYS A 62 8.64 -8.36 13.81
CA LYS A 62 7.23 -8.06 13.49
C LYS A 62 6.31 -9.23 13.75
N VAL A 63 6.76 -10.47 13.54
CA VAL A 63 5.97 -11.68 13.85
C VAL A 63 5.83 -11.86 15.36
N TYR A 64 6.89 -11.55 16.11
CA TYR A 64 6.88 -11.54 17.57
C TYR A 64 6.00 -10.42 18.14
N ASP A 65 6.00 -9.24 17.52
CA ASP A 65 5.10 -8.14 17.86
C ASP A 65 3.64 -8.51 17.57
N LEU A 66 3.37 -9.14 16.41
CA LEU A 66 2.06 -9.69 16.08
C LEU A 66 1.63 -10.77 17.08
N TYR A 67 2.55 -11.62 17.54
CA TYR A 67 2.32 -12.61 18.60
C TYR A 67 2.01 -11.95 19.95
N LYS A 68 2.78 -10.94 20.35
CA LYS A 68 2.53 -10.18 21.58
C LYS A 68 1.18 -9.46 21.55
N ALA A 69 0.75 -9.01 20.38
CA ALA A 69 -0.52 -8.32 20.18
C ALA A 69 -1.72 -9.27 20.07
N ASN A 70 -1.60 -10.36 19.30
CA ASN A 70 -2.72 -11.19 18.85
C ASN A 70 -2.69 -12.65 19.37
N GLY A 71 -1.67 -13.02 20.16
CA GLY A 71 -1.44 -14.39 20.62
C GLY A 71 -1.03 -15.36 19.51
N ILE A 72 -0.84 -16.63 19.86
CA ILE A 72 -0.37 -17.69 18.92
C ILE A 72 -1.36 -17.89 17.78
N ARG A 73 -2.65 -18.08 18.12
CA ARG A 73 -3.68 -18.40 17.13
C ARG A 73 -3.96 -17.22 16.20
N GLY A 74 -4.09 -16.00 16.72
CA GLY A 74 -4.29 -14.81 15.88
C GLY A 74 -3.10 -14.51 14.97
N THR A 75 -1.87 -14.77 15.44
CA THR A 75 -0.67 -14.64 14.59
C THR A 75 -0.62 -15.71 13.52
N TYR A 76 -0.96 -16.95 13.86
CA TYR A 76 -1.07 -18.05 12.90
C TYR A 76 -2.10 -17.74 11.82
N ASP A 77 -3.29 -17.27 12.20
CA ASP A 77 -4.36 -16.91 11.27
C ASP A 77 -3.95 -15.74 10.35
N LEU A 78 -3.27 -14.72 10.87
CA LEU A 78 -2.74 -13.59 10.09
C LEU A 78 -1.63 -14.01 9.11
N VAL A 79 -0.72 -14.86 9.57
CA VAL A 79 0.36 -15.40 8.74
C VAL A 79 -0.25 -16.27 7.64
N ASN A 80 -1.20 -17.14 7.96
CA ASN A 80 -1.91 -17.96 7.00
C ASN A 80 -2.69 -17.11 5.98
N ALA A 81 -3.44 -16.10 6.42
CA ALA A 81 -4.13 -15.18 5.51
C ALA A 81 -3.17 -14.49 4.54
N LYS A 82 -1.95 -14.14 4.99
CA LYS A 82 -0.90 -13.56 4.14
C LYS A 82 -0.22 -14.57 3.22
N LEU A 83 -0.16 -15.84 3.63
CA LEU A 83 0.27 -16.93 2.76
C LEU A 83 -0.75 -17.20 1.66
N GLU A 84 -2.04 -17.13 1.99
CA GLU A 84 -3.17 -17.30 1.08
C GLU A 84 -3.49 -16.07 0.23
N SER A 85 -2.94 -14.91 0.56
CA SER A 85 -3.16 -13.68 -0.21
C SER A 85 -2.65 -13.81 -1.64
N ASN A 86 -3.47 -13.37 -2.59
CA ASN A 86 -3.10 -13.28 -3.99
C ASN A 86 -2.18 -12.08 -4.19
N THR A 87 -1.20 -12.21 -5.07
CA THR A 87 -0.36 -11.09 -5.53
C THR A 87 -0.74 -10.79 -6.97
N ALA A 88 -1.28 -9.61 -7.24
CA ALA A 88 -1.60 -9.18 -8.61
C ALA A 88 -0.32 -9.05 -9.46
N MET A 89 -0.40 -9.46 -10.72
CA MET A 89 0.72 -9.47 -11.65
C MET A 89 0.62 -8.37 -12.70
N GLY A 90 1.75 -8.02 -13.31
CA GLY A 90 1.87 -7.00 -14.35
C GLY A 90 2.25 -5.61 -13.84
N TYR A 91 2.99 -4.89 -14.68
CA TYR A 91 3.41 -3.51 -14.44
C TYR A 91 3.60 -2.70 -15.74
N SER A 92 3.15 -3.24 -16.89
CA SER A 92 3.33 -2.66 -18.22
C SER A 92 2.18 -3.10 -19.12
N ALA A 93 1.36 -2.15 -19.55
CA ALA A 93 0.14 -2.40 -20.31
C ALA A 93 -0.13 -1.28 -21.32
N ALA A 94 -1.02 -1.52 -22.28
CA ALA A 94 -1.54 -0.52 -23.19
C ALA A 94 -3.00 -0.83 -23.55
N GLY A 95 -3.79 0.21 -23.76
CA GLY A 95 -5.21 0.07 -23.99
C GLY A 95 -5.91 1.41 -24.20
N GLU A 96 -7.22 1.41 -24.00
CA GLU A 96 -8.09 2.57 -24.23
C GLU A 96 -8.60 3.13 -22.91
N VAL A 97 -8.55 4.45 -22.74
CA VAL A 97 -9.17 5.13 -21.60
C VAL A 97 -10.68 5.00 -21.70
N VAL A 98 -11.34 4.54 -20.63
CA VAL A 98 -12.80 4.40 -20.57
C VAL A 98 -13.45 5.31 -19.52
N GLU A 99 -12.69 5.75 -18.51
CA GLU A 99 -13.15 6.66 -17.46
C GLU A 99 -11.98 7.51 -16.96
N VAL A 100 -12.28 8.76 -16.58
CA VAL A 100 -11.28 9.68 -16.02
C VAL A 100 -11.74 10.18 -14.65
N GLY A 101 -10.80 10.22 -13.71
CA GLY A 101 -11.05 10.74 -12.38
C GLY A 101 -11.22 12.26 -12.38
N ARG A 102 -11.74 12.78 -11.26
CA ARG A 102 -11.89 14.23 -11.06
C ARG A 102 -10.54 14.95 -11.26
N ASN A 103 -10.58 16.12 -11.89
CA ASN A 103 -9.43 17.00 -12.17
C ASN A 103 -8.38 16.41 -13.13
N VAL A 104 -8.65 15.29 -13.81
CA VAL A 104 -7.82 14.82 -14.93
C VAL A 104 -8.21 15.61 -16.18
N THR A 105 -7.24 16.31 -16.77
CA THR A 105 -7.44 17.14 -17.97
C THR A 105 -6.65 16.67 -19.19
N GLU A 106 -5.63 15.85 -18.98
CA GLU A 106 -4.73 15.35 -20.04
C GLU A 106 -5.33 14.24 -20.90
N PHE A 107 -6.25 13.45 -20.32
CA PHE A 107 -6.82 12.27 -20.96
C PHE A 107 -8.34 12.41 -21.06
N LYS A 108 -8.93 11.73 -22.04
CA LYS A 108 -10.37 11.56 -22.20
C LYS A 108 -10.71 10.13 -22.61
N PRO A 109 -11.95 9.66 -22.37
CA PRO A 109 -12.40 8.39 -22.89
C PRO A 109 -12.20 8.28 -24.42
N GLY A 110 -11.72 7.11 -24.87
CA GLY A 110 -11.34 6.84 -26.26
C GLY A 110 -9.85 7.07 -26.57
N ASP A 111 -9.10 7.73 -25.70
CA ASP A 111 -7.65 7.90 -25.89
C ASP A 111 -6.93 6.55 -25.76
N LEU A 112 -6.01 6.26 -26.69
CA LEU A 112 -5.11 5.12 -26.54
C LEU A 112 -3.90 5.52 -25.69
N VAL A 113 -3.64 4.73 -24.65
CA VAL A 113 -2.57 5.00 -23.68
C VAL A 113 -1.69 3.78 -23.41
N ALA A 114 -0.43 4.03 -23.10
CA ALA A 114 0.50 3.07 -22.54
C ALA A 114 0.69 3.39 -21.06
N CYS A 115 0.71 2.36 -20.24
CA CYS A 115 0.67 2.45 -18.79
C CYS A 115 1.82 1.65 -18.17
N ALA A 116 2.41 2.19 -17.11
CA ALA A 116 3.43 1.52 -16.31
C ALA A 116 3.10 1.56 -14.82
N GLY A 117 3.96 0.95 -14.02
CA GLY A 117 3.90 1.05 -12.57
C GLY A 117 3.07 -0.03 -11.90
N SER A 118 3.01 0.02 -10.57
CA SER A 118 2.42 -1.04 -9.73
C SER A 118 0.88 -1.12 -9.76
N THR A 119 0.24 -0.47 -10.73
CA THR A 119 -1.20 -0.58 -11.02
C THR A 119 -1.50 -1.01 -12.46
N ALA A 120 -0.49 -1.09 -13.34
CA ALA A 120 -0.61 -1.55 -14.72
C ALA A 120 -0.61 -3.09 -14.80
N TYR A 121 -1.59 -3.69 -14.12
CA TYR A 121 -1.72 -5.14 -13.99
C TYR A 121 -2.06 -5.87 -15.28
N HIS A 122 -1.79 -7.16 -15.31
CA HIS A 122 -2.33 -8.09 -16.30
C HIS A 122 -3.81 -8.35 -16.00
N ALA A 123 -4.68 -7.48 -16.49
CA ALA A 123 -6.11 -7.47 -16.21
C ALA A 123 -6.92 -6.84 -17.36
N ASP A 124 -8.20 -7.19 -17.51
CA ASP A 124 -9.06 -6.55 -18.55
C ASP A 124 -9.17 -5.03 -18.33
N PHE A 125 -9.20 -4.58 -17.08
CA PHE A 125 -9.27 -3.17 -16.71
C PHE A 125 -8.25 -2.84 -15.62
N ILE A 126 -7.60 -1.69 -15.75
CA ILE A 126 -6.62 -1.17 -14.78
C ILE A 126 -6.92 0.29 -14.46
N HIS A 127 -6.72 0.70 -13.21
CA HIS A 127 -6.68 2.12 -12.87
C HIS A 127 -5.22 2.56 -12.80
N VAL A 128 -4.90 3.72 -13.37
CA VAL A 128 -3.51 4.20 -13.47
C VAL A 128 -3.46 5.68 -13.12
N PRO A 129 -2.55 6.11 -12.25
CA PRO A 129 -2.28 7.53 -12.03
C PRO A 129 -1.80 8.23 -13.31
N VAL A 130 -2.16 9.51 -13.49
CA VAL A 130 -1.87 10.26 -14.73
C VAL A 130 -0.37 10.33 -15.08
N ASN A 131 0.52 10.29 -14.09
CA ASN A 131 1.97 10.32 -14.32
C ASN A 131 2.57 8.97 -14.75
N LEU A 132 1.77 7.91 -14.67
CA LEU A 132 2.14 6.55 -15.06
C LEU A 132 1.42 6.10 -16.34
N ALA A 133 0.81 7.04 -17.06
CA ALA A 133 0.22 6.84 -18.38
C ALA A 133 0.76 7.86 -19.39
N VAL A 134 0.85 7.47 -20.66
CA VAL A 134 1.20 8.34 -21.79
C VAL A 134 0.31 8.02 -22.99
N LEU A 135 -0.08 9.04 -23.76
CA LEU A 135 -0.78 8.85 -25.04
C LEU A 135 0.10 8.07 -26.02
N LEU A 136 -0.52 7.19 -26.81
CA LEU A 136 0.17 6.52 -27.91
C LEU A 136 0.40 7.52 -29.05
N PRO A 137 1.60 7.53 -29.67
CA PRO A 137 1.79 8.16 -30.97
C PRO A 137 0.83 7.61 -32.02
N GLU A 138 0.51 8.40 -33.04
CA GLU A 138 -0.29 7.94 -34.18
C GLU A 138 0.31 6.66 -34.79
N ASP A 139 -0.58 5.75 -35.20
CA ASP A 139 -0.26 4.45 -35.83
C ASP A 139 0.54 3.46 -34.98
N LEU A 140 0.92 3.77 -33.74
CA LEU A 140 1.59 2.80 -32.87
C LEU A 140 0.60 1.77 -32.33
N HIS A 141 0.81 0.50 -32.67
CA HIS A 141 -0.06 -0.58 -32.18
C HIS A 141 0.13 -0.83 -30.67
N THR A 142 -0.97 -1.00 -29.94
CA THR A 142 -0.99 -1.25 -28.47
C THR A 142 -0.11 -2.42 -28.03
N ALA A 143 0.07 -3.45 -28.86
CA ALA A 143 0.98 -4.56 -28.58
C ALA A 143 2.42 -4.07 -28.31
N LEU A 144 2.99 -3.24 -29.19
CA LEU A 144 4.33 -2.69 -28.99
C LEU A 144 4.33 -1.63 -27.87
N ALA A 145 3.28 -0.81 -27.79
CA ALA A 145 3.18 0.18 -26.71
C ALA A 145 3.14 -0.47 -25.31
N SER A 146 2.67 -1.72 -25.19
CA SER A 146 2.63 -2.44 -23.91
C SER A 146 4.02 -2.73 -23.32
N THR A 147 5.11 -2.58 -24.08
CA THR A 147 6.49 -2.76 -23.58
C THR A 147 7.06 -1.50 -22.88
N VAL A 148 6.24 -0.45 -22.74
CA VAL A 148 6.67 0.90 -22.33
C VAL A 148 7.47 0.93 -21.03
N ALA A 149 7.11 0.14 -20.01
CA ALA A 149 7.83 0.15 -18.74
C ALA A 149 9.25 -0.42 -18.91
N LEU A 150 9.39 -1.50 -19.67
CA LEU A 150 10.68 -2.16 -19.92
C LEU A 150 11.59 -1.28 -20.78
N GLY A 151 11.05 -0.65 -21.82
CA GLY A 151 11.79 0.30 -22.65
C GLY A 151 12.27 1.52 -21.86
N SER A 152 11.43 2.01 -20.95
CA SER A 152 11.78 3.12 -20.05
C SER A 152 12.88 2.75 -19.06
N ILE A 153 12.93 1.50 -18.59
CA ILE A 153 14.04 0.99 -17.75
C ILE A 153 15.36 0.99 -18.55
N ALA A 154 15.33 0.51 -19.79
CA ALA A 154 16.50 0.56 -20.67
C ALA A 154 16.97 2.02 -20.88
N LEU A 155 16.04 2.92 -21.22
CA LEU A 155 16.34 4.33 -21.44
C LEU A 155 16.88 5.04 -20.18
N GLN A 156 16.38 4.68 -18.99
CA GLN A 156 16.93 5.21 -17.75
C GLN A 156 18.39 4.76 -17.53
N GLY A 157 18.72 3.51 -17.89
CA GLY A 157 20.11 3.03 -17.91
C GLY A 157 21.01 3.90 -18.79
N ILE A 158 20.53 4.25 -19.99
CA ILE A 158 21.22 5.18 -20.90
C ILE A 158 21.38 6.58 -20.28
N ARG A 159 20.33 7.12 -19.66
CA ARG A 159 20.39 8.46 -19.02
C ARG A 159 21.38 8.49 -17.85
N ARG A 160 21.47 7.40 -17.08
CA ARG A 160 22.50 7.24 -16.03
C ARG A 160 23.90 7.10 -16.61
N ALA A 161 24.02 6.48 -17.79
CA ALA A 161 25.28 6.40 -18.51
C ALA A 161 25.69 7.73 -19.14
N ASN A 162 24.75 8.62 -19.49
CA ASN A 162 25.03 9.90 -20.14
C ASN A 162 26.02 9.77 -21.30
N PRO A 163 25.72 8.96 -22.34
CA PRO A 163 26.63 8.74 -23.46
C PRO A 163 26.80 10.00 -24.33
N THR A 164 27.98 10.12 -24.92
CA THR A 164 28.27 11.12 -25.97
C THR A 164 28.57 10.44 -27.30
N LEU A 165 28.28 11.13 -28.40
CA LEU A 165 28.50 10.66 -29.76
C LEU A 165 29.92 10.08 -29.95
N GLY A 166 30.01 8.86 -30.47
CA GLY A 166 31.28 8.18 -30.77
C GLY A 166 31.85 7.30 -29.64
N GLU A 167 31.31 7.36 -28.42
CA GLU A 167 31.74 6.47 -27.33
C GLU A 167 31.44 5.00 -27.63
N THR A 168 32.27 4.09 -27.09
CA THR A 168 32.10 2.64 -27.16
C THR A 168 31.51 2.10 -25.87
N PHE A 169 30.35 1.46 -25.98
CA PHE A 169 29.63 0.86 -24.86
C PHE A 169 29.58 -0.66 -24.94
N LEU A 170 29.79 -1.30 -23.79
CA LEU A 170 29.55 -2.73 -23.60
C LEU A 170 28.17 -2.94 -22.97
N VAL A 171 27.32 -3.78 -23.56
CA VAL A 171 26.02 -4.16 -22.99
C VAL A 171 26.07 -5.64 -22.59
N ILE A 172 25.92 -5.91 -21.30
CA ILE A 172 26.03 -7.26 -20.73
C ILE A 172 24.66 -7.79 -20.33
N GLY A 173 24.29 -8.93 -20.92
CA GLY A 173 22.94 -9.47 -20.93
C GLY A 173 22.13 -8.85 -22.06
N LEU A 174 21.57 -9.70 -22.92
CA LEU A 174 20.77 -9.37 -24.10
C LEU A 174 19.38 -10.01 -23.98
N GLY A 175 18.84 -10.04 -22.76
CA GLY A 175 17.41 -10.07 -22.54
C GLY A 175 16.72 -8.84 -23.14
N PHE A 176 15.41 -8.70 -22.99
CA PHE A 176 14.66 -7.57 -23.60
C PHE A 176 15.30 -6.20 -23.33
N ILE A 177 15.62 -5.90 -22.07
CA ILE A 177 16.23 -4.63 -21.67
C ILE A 177 17.58 -4.41 -22.38
N GLY A 178 18.43 -5.44 -22.48
CA GLY A 178 19.73 -5.37 -23.14
C GLY A 178 19.64 -5.16 -24.64
N GLN A 179 18.67 -5.79 -25.30
CA GLN A 179 18.39 -5.59 -26.73
C GLN A 179 17.97 -4.14 -27.01
N ILE A 180 17.02 -3.62 -26.23
CA ILE A 180 16.58 -2.23 -26.35
C ILE A 180 17.69 -1.24 -26.00
N THR A 181 18.49 -1.53 -24.96
CA THR A 181 19.67 -0.72 -24.56
C THR A 181 20.66 -0.62 -25.71
N SER A 182 20.94 -1.73 -26.41
CA SER A 182 21.85 -1.75 -27.55
C SER A 182 21.36 -0.85 -28.68
N GLN A 183 20.08 -0.96 -29.05
CA GLN A 183 19.49 -0.10 -30.08
C GLN A 183 19.50 1.39 -29.67
N LEU A 184 19.17 1.70 -28.41
CA LEU A 184 19.20 3.08 -27.89
C LEU A 184 20.60 3.70 -27.95
N LEU A 185 21.65 2.94 -27.62
CA LEU A 185 23.03 3.40 -27.78
C LEU A 185 23.39 3.65 -29.24
N LYS A 186 22.93 2.80 -30.17
CA LYS A 186 23.11 3.04 -31.61
C LYS A 186 22.38 4.29 -32.08
N VAL A 187 21.16 4.52 -31.61
CA VAL A 187 20.38 5.74 -31.90
C VAL A 187 21.09 6.99 -31.36
N ASN A 188 21.73 6.90 -30.19
CA ASN A 188 22.55 7.98 -29.63
C ASN A 188 23.83 8.26 -30.43
N GLY A 189 24.30 7.29 -31.23
CA GLY A 189 25.51 7.40 -32.04
C GLY A 189 26.74 6.74 -31.41
N CYS A 190 26.55 5.85 -30.44
CA CYS A 190 27.62 5.06 -29.85
C CYS A 190 27.98 3.84 -30.72
N ARG A 191 29.17 3.28 -30.44
CA ARG A 191 29.57 1.93 -30.85
C ARG A 191 29.17 0.96 -29.75
N VAL A 192 28.61 -0.18 -30.09
CA VAL A 192 28.03 -1.15 -29.15
C VAL A 192 28.69 -2.51 -29.30
N ILE A 193 29.19 -3.02 -28.18
CA ILE A 193 29.65 -4.39 -28.02
C ILE A 193 28.61 -5.12 -27.16
N ALA A 194 27.97 -6.14 -27.71
CA ALA A 194 26.89 -6.87 -27.07
C ALA A 194 27.38 -8.22 -26.51
N VAL A 195 27.04 -8.55 -25.26
CA VAL A 195 27.50 -9.77 -24.57
C VAL A 195 26.32 -10.54 -24.00
N ASP A 196 26.19 -11.81 -24.38
CA ASP A 196 25.23 -12.77 -23.82
C ASP A 196 25.75 -14.20 -24.04
N ILE A 197 25.25 -15.15 -23.27
CA ILE A 197 25.56 -16.58 -23.43
C ILE A 197 24.75 -17.22 -24.56
N ASP A 198 23.64 -16.60 -24.96
CA ASP A 198 22.72 -17.07 -25.99
C ASP A 198 23.07 -16.47 -27.36
N ASP A 199 23.54 -17.32 -28.27
CA ASP A 199 23.96 -16.92 -29.61
C ASP A 199 22.81 -16.36 -30.47
N GLN A 200 21.55 -16.78 -30.23
CA GLN A 200 20.41 -16.22 -30.95
C GLN A 200 20.20 -14.76 -30.56
N ARG A 201 20.30 -14.44 -29.26
CA ARG A 201 20.18 -13.06 -28.77
C ARG A 201 21.32 -12.18 -29.26
N LEU A 202 22.54 -12.72 -29.30
CA LEU A 202 23.69 -12.03 -29.90
C LEU A 202 23.42 -11.69 -31.37
N GLN A 203 22.92 -12.66 -32.14
CA GLN A 203 22.61 -12.43 -33.54
C GLN A 203 21.49 -11.39 -33.73
N SER A 204 20.42 -11.44 -32.94
CA SER A 204 19.39 -10.40 -32.93
C SER A 204 19.96 -9.01 -32.62
N ALA A 205 20.89 -8.89 -31.67
CA ALA A 205 21.53 -7.62 -31.32
C ALA A 205 22.40 -7.09 -32.48
N LYS A 206 23.15 -7.98 -33.16
CA LYS A 206 23.96 -7.64 -34.33
C LYS A 206 23.10 -7.15 -35.50
N GLU A 207 22.02 -7.86 -35.79
CA GLU A 207 21.05 -7.46 -36.82
C GLU A 207 20.32 -6.16 -36.48
N SER A 208 20.18 -5.86 -35.19
CA SER A 208 19.63 -4.60 -34.68
C SER A 208 20.67 -3.47 -34.58
N GLY A 209 21.89 -3.68 -35.08
CA GLY A 209 22.92 -2.64 -35.25
C GLY A 209 24.07 -2.67 -34.24
N ALA A 210 24.17 -3.65 -33.35
CA ALA A 210 25.37 -3.81 -32.51
C ALA A 210 26.61 -4.07 -33.39
N ASP A 211 27.70 -3.34 -33.13
CA ASP A 211 28.92 -3.39 -33.94
C ASP A 211 29.68 -4.71 -33.73
N PHE A 212 29.69 -5.21 -32.49
CA PHE A 212 30.36 -6.45 -32.13
C PHE A 212 29.51 -7.29 -31.18
N ILE A 213 29.68 -8.61 -31.24
CA ILE A 213 29.02 -9.57 -30.37
C ILE A 213 30.03 -10.49 -29.71
N ILE A 214 29.82 -10.84 -28.44
CA ILE A 214 30.71 -11.73 -27.68
C ILE A 214 29.88 -12.74 -26.89
N ASN A 215 30.11 -14.03 -27.16
CA ASN A 215 29.72 -15.11 -26.25
C ASN A 215 30.83 -15.31 -25.18
N PRO A 216 30.55 -15.13 -23.88
CA PRO A 216 31.54 -15.19 -22.81
C PRO A 216 31.94 -16.62 -22.43
N GLY A 217 31.24 -17.66 -22.91
CA GLY A 217 31.51 -19.06 -22.56
C GLY A 217 32.81 -19.64 -23.10
N LEU A 218 33.52 -18.92 -23.99
CA LEU A 218 34.72 -19.40 -24.68
C LEU A 218 36.03 -18.73 -24.20
N GLU A 219 35.95 -17.52 -23.64
CA GLU A 219 37.09 -16.71 -23.18
C GLU A 219 36.56 -15.49 -22.39
N ALA A 220 37.36 -14.94 -21.47
CA ALA A 220 37.03 -13.70 -20.78
C ALA A 220 36.75 -12.56 -21.78
N TYR A 221 35.56 -11.95 -21.69
CA TYR A 221 35.16 -10.92 -22.65
C TYR A 221 35.91 -9.61 -22.45
N SER A 222 36.54 -9.38 -21.29
CA SER A 222 37.41 -8.23 -21.04
C SER A 222 38.61 -8.18 -22.01
N ASP A 223 39.24 -9.32 -22.31
CA ASP A 223 40.35 -9.41 -23.27
C ASP A 223 39.91 -9.20 -24.72
N LYS A 224 38.69 -9.64 -25.06
CA LYS A 224 38.09 -9.39 -26.38
C LYS A 224 37.74 -7.92 -26.57
N VAL A 225 37.13 -7.30 -25.56
CA VAL A 225 36.83 -5.86 -25.56
C VAL A 225 38.12 -5.06 -25.69
N SER A 226 39.18 -5.42 -24.96
CA SER A 226 40.50 -4.79 -25.08
C SER A 226 41.01 -4.84 -26.52
N ARG A 227 40.98 -6.02 -27.18
CA ARG A 227 41.38 -6.15 -28.60
C ARG A 227 40.52 -5.32 -29.55
N MET A 228 39.21 -5.28 -29.35
CA MET A 228 38.27 -4.49 -30.18
C MET A 228 38.40 -2.98 -30.00
N THR A 229 39.02 -2.54 -28.89
CA THR A 229 39.20 -1.14 -28.51
C THR A 229 40.67 -0.73 -28.48
N GLU A 230 41.53 -1.48 -29.19
CA GLU A 230 42.97 -1.19 -29.33
C GLU A 230 43.70 -1.05 -27.99
N GLY A 231 43.29 -1.84 -26.99
CA GLY A 231 43.85 -1.85 -25.64
C GLY A 231 43.24 -0.83 -24.67
N THR A 232 42.30 0.00 -25.13
CA THR A 232 41.72 1.09 -24.32
C THR A 232 40.67 0.59 -23.32
N GLY A 233 39.81 -0.33 -23.73
CA GLY A 233 38.59 -0.73 -23.03
C GLY A 233 37.36 0.12 -23.43
N ALA A 234 36.17 -0.29 -23.00
CA ALA A 234 34.93 0.43 -23.28
C ALA A 234 34.78 1.71 -22.45
N ASP A 235 34.27 2.79 -23.03
CA ASP A 235 33.95 4.06 -22.36
C ASP A 235 32.94 3.89 -21.23
N GLY A 236 31.97 3.01 -21.45
CA GLY A 236 31.00 2.62 -20.45
C GLY A 236 30.49 1.19 -20.61
N VAL A 237 29.99 0.63 -19.51
CA VAL A 237 29.39 -0.71 -19.47
C VAL A 237 28.00 -0.62 -18.86
N ILE A 238 26.99 -1.20 -19.52
CA ILE A 238 25.63 -1.27 -19.01
C ILE A 238 25.29 -2.74 -18.76
N ILE A 239 25.06 -3.09 -17.50
CA ILE A 239 24.74 -4.46 -17.09
C ILE A 239 23.22 -4.58 -16.98
N THR A 240 22.62 -5.35 -17.87
CA THR A 240 21.18 -5.67 -17.88
C THR A 240 20.89 -7.13 -17.53
N ALA A 241 21.93 -7.94 -17.38
CA ALA A 241 21.85 -9.34 -16.96
C ALA A 241 21.24 -9.48 -15.55
N SER A 242 20.66 -10.65 -15.28
CA SER A 242 20.23 -11.05 -13.93
C SER A 242 20.96 -12.32 -13.51
N SER A 243 21.65 -12.29 -12.37
CA SER A 243 22.43 -13.42 -11.85
C SER A 243 22.86 -13.18 -10.40
N GLY A 244 22.78 -14.17 -9.52
CA GLY A 244 23.32 -14.04 -8.16
C GLY A 244 24.85 -13.86 -8.07
N SER A 245 25.59 -14.02 -9.19
CA SER A 245 27.05 -13.95 -9.23
C SER A 245 27.58 -12.53 -9.32
N SER A 246 28.67 -12.25 -8.58
CA SER A 246 29.45 -11.00 -8.70
C SER A 246 30.51 -11.03 -9.81
N ALA A 247 30.66 -12.16 -10.52
CA ALA A 247 31.60 -12.27 -11.64
C ALA A 247 31.25 -11.30 -12.78
N ILE A 248 29.95 -11.04 -13.00
CA ILE A 248 29.48 -10.14 -14.07
C ILE A 248 30.01 -8.72 -13.85
N ILE A 249 29.89 -8.18 -12.64
CA ILE A 249 30.38 -6.82 -12.35
C ILE A 249 31.91 -6.75 -12.31
N SER A 250 32.58 -7.79 -11.82
CA SER A 250 34.06 -7.86 -11.85
C SER A 250 34.59 -7.79 -13.29
N GLU A 251 34.05 -8.61 -14.20
CA GLU A 251 34.45 -8.60 -15.60
C GLU A 251 34.03 -7.31 -16.33
N ALA A 252 32.87 -6.73 -16.02
CA ALA A 252 32.46 -5.42 -16.53
C ALA A 252 33.50 -4.33 -16.20
N MET A 253 33.97 -4.27 -14.95
CA MET A 253 35.00 -3.31 -14.52
C MET A 253 36.35 -3.55 -15.23
N LYS A 254 36.71 -4.81 -15.47
CA LYS A 254 37.93 -5.17 -16.23
C LYS A 254 37.82 -4.81 -17.72
N ALA A 255 36.63 -4.87 -18.32
CA ALA A 255 36.40 -4.49 -19.71
C ALA A 255 36.30 -2.96 -19.93
N CYS A 256 36.02 -2.20 -18.87
CA CYS A 256 35.90 -0.74 -18.92
C CYS A 256 37.28 -0.05 -18.98
N ARG A 257 37.39 1.06 -19.71
CA ARG A 257 38.62 1.86 -19.77
C ARG A 257 38.88 2.61 -18.46
N LYS A 258 40.10 3.12 -18.29
CA LYS A 258 40.40 4.07 -17.19
C LYS A 258 39.47 5.28 -17.26
N LYS A 259 38.95 5.74 -16.12
CA LYS A 259 37.98 6.84 -16.00
C LYS A 259 36.67 6.57 -16.77
N GLY A 260 36.35 5.30 -16.98
CA GLY A 260 35.07 4.88 -17.55
C GLY A 260 34.02 4.64 -16.47
N ARG A 261 32.85 4.19 -16.88
CA ARG A 261 31.67 4.05 -16.00
C ARG A 261 30.92 2.75 -16.18
N VAL A 262 30.45 2.17 -15.08
CA VAL A 262 29.66 0.94 -15.05
C VAL A 262 28.27 1.23 -14.49
N ILE A 263 27.22 0.94 -15.27
CA ILE A 263 25.82 1.19 -14.93
C ILE A 263 25.14 -0.15 -14.68
N ILE A 264 24.58 -0.30 -13.48
CA ILE A 264 23.85 -1.49 -13.06
C ILE A 264 22.35 -1.23 -13.30
N VAL A 265 21.76 -1.97 -14.24
CA VAL A 265 20.32 -1.96 -14.55
C VAL A 265 19.66 -3.27 -14.13
N GLY A 266 20.33 -4.40 -14.37
CA GLY A 266 19.87 -5.73 -13.99
C GLY A 266 20.15 -6.06 -12.52
N ASP A 267 19.66 -7.24 -12.09
CA ASP A 267 19.79 -7.73 -10.73
C ASP A 267 20.98 -8.70 -10.61
N ILE A 268 22.10 -8.21 -10.09
CA ILE A 268 23.36 -8.97 -9.99
C ILE A 268 23.95 -8.98 -8.58
N GLY A 269 24.82 -9.94 -8.28
CA GLY A 269 25.60 -9.93 -7.03
C GLY A 269 26.58 -8.75 -6.96
N LEU A 270 26.62 -8.02 -5.85
CA LEU A 270 27.41 -6.77 -5.70
C LEU A 270 28.61 -6.87 -4.74
N ASN A 271 29.23 -8.05 -4.61
CA ASN A 271 30.47 -8.18 -3.85
C ASN A 271 31.64 -7.64 -4.68
N LEU A 272 31.91 -6.34 -4.55
CA LEU A 272 32.90 -5.62 -5.36
C LEU A 272 34.34 -5.91 -4.90
N THR A 273 35.22 -6.18 -5.87
CA THR A 273 36.66 -6.31 -5.63
C THR A 273 37.35 -4.98 -5.88
N ARG A 274 37.99 -4.40 -4.85
CA ARG A 274 38.64 -3.08 -4.94
C ARG A 274 39.63 -2.95 -6.09
N SER A 275 40.43 -3.97 -6.36
CA SER A 275 41.45 -3.94 -7.42
C SER A 275 40.87 -3.74 -8.82
N ASP A 276 39.63 -4.17 -9.06
CA ASP A 276 39.02 -4.16 -10.40
C ASP A 276 38.69 -2.74 -10.87
N PHE A 277 38.44 -1.79 -9.96
CA PHE A 277 38.06 -0.42 -10.29
C PHE A 277 39.01 0.64 -9.74
N TYR A 278 39.74 0.38 -8.66
CA TYR A 278 40.61 1.40 -8.03
C TYR A 278 41.72 1.88 -8.96
N ALA A 279 42.43 0.97 -9.62
CA ALA A 279 43.56 1.33 -10.50
C ALA A 279 43.13 2.05 -11.79
N LYS A 280 41.86 1.90 -12.17
CA LYS A 280 41.26 2.54 -13.33
C LYS A 280 40.44 3.77 -12.98
N GLU A 281 40.17 3.99 -11.70
CA GLU A 281 39.31 5.06 -11.19
C GLU A 281 37.95 5.08 -11.89
N LEU A 282 37.24 3.94 -11.84
CA LEU A 282 35.92 3.79 -12.46
C LEU A 282 34.82 4.39 -11.58
N ASP A 283 33.82 4.96 -12.25
CA ASP A 283 32.54 5.31 -11.62
C ASP A 283 31.56 4.14 -11.71
N ILE A 284 30.81 3.90 -10.63
CA ILE A 284 29.77 2.87 -10.59
C ILE A 284 28.43 3.54 -10.27
N PHE A 285 27.44 3.34 -11.13
CA PHE A 285 26.12 3.92 -11.02
C PHE A 285 25.03 2.84 -10.96
N ILE A 286 24.03 3.05 -10.11
CA ILE A 286 22.78 2.30 -10.13
C ILE A 286 21.75 3.01 -11.01
N SER A 287 20.92 2.24 -11.71
CA SER A 287 19.76 2.71 -12.47
C SER A 287 18.47 2.27 -11.79
N THR A 288 17.72 3.23 -11.24
CA THR A 288 16.46 2.96 -10.55
C THR A 288 15.30 2.89 -11.53
N SER A 289 14.90 1.66 -11.90
CA SER A 289 13.65 1.38 -12.65
C SER A 289 13.48 2.30 -13.87
N TYR A 290 12.29 2.87 -14.09
CA TYR A 290 11.98 3.81 -15.19
C TYR A 290 12.38 5.27 -14.91
N GLY A 291 13.08 5.55 -13.80
CA GLY A 291 13.74 6.84 -13.53
C GLY A 291 13.12 7.72 -12.43
N PRO A 292 13.45 9.02 -12.40
CA PRO A 292 12.94 9.98 -11.41
C PRO A 292 11.41 10.04 -11.37
N GLY A 293 10.86 9.94 -10.16
CA GLY A 293 9.43 9.71 -9.89
C GLY A 293 9.21 8.41 -9.12
N ARG A 294 10.03 7.39 -9.40
CA ARG A 294 9.90 6.09 -8.76
C ARG A 294 10.08 6.19 -7.25
N TYR A 295 9.15 5.60 -6.50
CA TYR A 295 9.11 5.63 -5.03
C TYR A 295 8.79 7.01 -4.42
N ASP A 296 8.34 7.97 -5.22
CA ASP A 296 7.78 9.23 -4.74
C ASP A 296 6.25 9.19 -4.88
N ALA A 297 5.55 9.10 -3.74
CA ALA A 297 4.09 9.05 -3.71
C ALA A 297 3.43 10.33 -4.25
N GLN A 298 4.10 11.50 -4.19
CA GLN A 298 3.56 12.72 -4.78
C GLN A 298 3.53 12.60 -6.31
N TYR A 299 4.56 11.99 -6.88
CA TYR A 299 4.66 11.77 -8.32
C TYR A 299 3.76 10.61 -8.78
N GLU A 300 3.96 9.41 -8.22
CA GLU A 300 3.29 8.18 -8.67
C GLU A 300 1.83 8.12 -8.25
N GLU A 301 1.47 8.50 -7.02
CA GLU A 301 0.10 8.32 -6.51
C GLU A 301 -0.75 9.58 -6.70
N LYS A 302 -0.19 10.77 -6.42
CA LYS A 302 -0.92 12.03 -6.50
C LYS A 302 -0.85 12.71 -7.87
N GLY A 303 -0.01 12.22 -8.78
CA GLY A 303 0.10 12.79 -10.12
C GLY A 303 0.75 14.18 -10.19
N VAL A 304 1.54 14.56 -9.18
CA VAL A 304 2.27 15.84 -9.15
C VAL A 304 3.61 15.66 -9.84
N ASP A 305 3.75 16.22 -11.06
CA ASP A 305 4.99 16.14 -11.83
C ASP A 305 6.08 17.08 -11.26
N TYR A 306 7.35 16.75 -11.51
CA TYR A 306 8.47 17.62 -11.18
C TYR A 306 8.56 18.79 -12.15
N PRO A 307 8.99 19.98 -11.67
CA PRO A 307 9.20 21.09 -12.58
C PRO A 307 10.27 20.74 -13.62
N LEU A 308 9.89 20.88 -14.89
CA LEU A 308 10.67 20.48 -16.06
C LEU A 308 12.13 21.00 -16.04
N PRO A 309 12.45 22.24 -15.59
CA PRO A 309 13.81 22.74 -15.55
C PRO A 309 14.74 22.01 -14.57
N TYR A 310 14.21 21.42 -13.50
CA TYR A 310 15.02 20.76 -12.46
C TYR A 310 15.13 19.26 -12.68
N VAL A 311 14.06 18.63 -13.15
CA VAL A 311 14.05 17.21 -13.48
C VAL A 311 13.53 17.08 -14.90
N ARG A 312 14.43 17.15 -15.89
CA ARG A 312 14.06 17.05 -17.31
C ARG A 312 13.39 15.72 -17.63
N TRP A 313 13.84 14.65 -16.98
CA TRP A 313 13.61 13.26 -17.37
C TRP A 313 12.96 12.48 -16.24
N THR A 314 11.64 12.42 -16.25
CA THR A 314 10.82 11.64 -15.31
C THR A 314 10.40 10.30 -15.92
N GLU A 315 9.78 9.43 -15.12
CA GLU A 315 9.18 8.17 -15.58
C GLU A 315 8.28 8.39 -16.80
N LYS A 316 7.37 9.36 -16.74
CA LYS A 316 6.44 9.68 -17.84
C LYS A 316 7.16 10.10 -19.11
N ARG A 317 8.20 10.94 -18.97
CA ARG A 317 8.97 11.45 -20.11
C ARG A 317 9.94 10.41 -20.67
N ASN A 318 10.36 9.43 -19.87
CA ASN A 318 11.03 8.22 -20.36
C ASN A 318 10.08 7.38 -21.22
N MET A 319 8.86 7.13 -20.71
CA MET A 319 7.83 6.38 -21.44
C MET A 319 7.50 7.03 -22.78
N HIS A 320 7.19 8.33 -22.76
CA HIS A 320 6.88 9.09 -23.98
C HIS A 320 8.01 9.02 -25.02
N GLU A 321 9.26 9.22 -24.59
CA GLU A 321 10.41 9.19 -25.50
C GLU A 321 10.65 7.80 -26.10
N TYR A 322 10.49 6.74 -25.29
CA TYR A 322 10.60 5.38 -25.78
C TYR A 322 9.54 5.07 -26.86
N LEU A 323 8.28 5.42 -26.62
CA LEU A 323 7.20 5.19 -27.60
C LEU A 323 7.41 6.00 -28.88
N ARG A 324 7.88 7.25 -28.78
CA ARG A 324 8.24 8.07 -29.94
C ARG A 324 9.29 7.37 -30.81
N LEU A 325 10.34 6.82 -30.20
CA LEU A 325 11.40 6.11 -30.93
C LEU A 325 10.91 4.83 -31.62
N ILE A 326 9.91 4.14 -31.05
CA ILE A 326 9.27 3.00 -31.73
C ILE A 326 8.45 3.50 -32.92
N ALA A 327 7.62 4.53 -32.73
CA ALA A 327 6.78 5.07 -33.80
C ALA A 327 7.61 5.60 -34.99
N GLU A 328 8.79 6.15 -34.71
CA GLU A 328 9.75 6.60 -35.73
C GLU A 328 10.59 5.46 -36.34
N ASN A 329 10.32 4.20 -35.99
CA ASN A 329 11.09 3.02 -36.39
C ASN A 329 12.58 3.10 -36.07
N ARG A 330 12.96 3.88 -35.04
CA ARG A 330 14.33 3.98 -34.52
C ARG A 330 14.64 2.85 -33.55
N ILE A 331 13.61 2.22 -33.01
CA ILE A 331 13.67 0.94 -32.31
C ILE A 331 12.78 -0.04 -33.05
N SER A 332 13.36 -1.15 -33.50
CA SER A 332 12.63 -2.22 -34.21
C SER A 332 12.54 -3.47 -33.36
N PHE A 333 11.41 -4.18 -33.53
CA PHE A 333 11.16 -5.47 -32.93
C PHE A 333 11.11 -6.61 -33.94
N ASP A 334 11.37 -6.36 -35.22
CA ASP A 334 11.22 -7.35 -36.31
C ASP A 334 12.13 -8.56 -36.12
N LYS A 335 13.21 -8.38 -35.36
CA LYS A 335 14.22 -9.40 -35.05
C LYS A 335 13.97 -10.12 -33.73
N PHE A 336 12.91 -9.76 -33.02
CA PHE A 336 12.46 -10.45 -31.83
C PHE A 336 11.34 -11.41 -32.18
N ASN A 337 11.40 -12.62 -31.65
CA ASN A 337 10.28 -13.55 -31.70
C ASN A 337 9.19 -13.07 -30.72
N ILE A 338 8.38 -12.11 -31.14
CA ILE A 338 7.27 -11.60 -30.34
C ILE A 338 6.15 -12.62 -30.35
N ARG A 339 5.94 -13.28 -29.21
CA ARG A 339 4.80 -14.17 -29.04
C ARG A 339 3.65 -13.42 -28.37
N GLN A 340 2.51 -13.40 -29.06
CA GLN A 340 1.25 -12.91 -28.51
C GLN A 340 0.40 -14.09 -28.07
N ILE A 341 -0.17 -14.00 -26.87
CA ILE A 341 -0.98 -15.07 -26.26
C ILE A 341 -2.21 -14.43 -25.62
N GLU A 342 -3.38 -15.01 -25.80
CA GLU A 342 -4.61 -14.56 -25.13
C GLU A 342 -4.50 -14.74 -23.59
N ILE A 343 -5.06 -13.80 -22.81
CA ILE A 343 -4.95 -13.81 -21.34
C ILE A 343 -5.36 -15.15 -20.69
N GLU A 344 -6.31 -15.88 -21.27
CA GLU A 344 -6.77 -17.20 -20.81
C GLU A 344 -5.62 -18.21 -20.71
N ASN A 345 -4.57 -18.02 -21.50
CA ASN A 345 -3.40 -18.87 -21.56
C ASN A 345 -2.21 -18.27 -20.80
N ALA A 346 -2.41 -17.26 -19.94
CA ALA A 346 -1.35 -16.66 -19.14
C ALA A 346 -0.53 -17.69 -18.34
N PRO A 347 -1.10 -18.72 -17.66
CA PRO A 347 -0.31 -19.76 -17.01
C PRO A 347 0.70 -20.45 -17.93
N ASN A 348 0.30 -20.73 -19.18
CA ASN A 348 1.19 -21.33 -20.18
C ASN A 348 2.28 -20.34 -20.60
N ALA A 349 1.98 -19.06 -20.74
CA ALA A 349 2.96 -18.02 -21.03
C ALA A 349 4.08 -17.97 -19.98
N TYR A 350 3.77 -18.07 -18.69
CA TYR A 350 4.81 -18.10 -17.65
C TYR A 350 5.62 -19.40 -17.64
N ASN A 351 4.99 -20.54 -17.96
CA ASN A 351 5.72 -21.81 -18.12
C ASN A 351 6.72 -21.73 -19.28
N ASP A 352 6.30 -21.16 -20.42
CA ASP A 352 7.14 -20.97 -21.59
C ASP A 352 8.33 -20.03 -21.31
N LEU A 353 8.15 -19.04 -20.44
CA LEU A 353 9.25 -18.15 -19.97
C LEU A 353 10.19 -18.83 -18.97
N ALA A 354 9.76 -19.92 -18.32
CA ALA A 354 10.55 -20.70 -17.39
C ALA A 354 11.34 -21.82 -18.08
N ASP A 355 10.91 -22.28 -19.27
CA ASP A 355 11.62 -23.29 -20.06
C ASP A 355 12.91 -22.72 -20.69
N ASN A 356 14.00 -23.48 -20.62
CA ASN A 356 15.35 -23.06 -21.01
C ASN A 356 15.68 -23.33 -22.49
N ALA A 357 14.96 -24.25 -23.16
CA ALA A 357 15.34 -24.68 -24.50
C ALA A 357 15.00 -23.66 -25.61
N ASN A 358 14.02 -22.77 -25.39
CA ASN A 358 13.58 -21.78 -26.39
C ASN A 358 12.88 -20.56 -25.74
N LYS A 359 13.55 -19.94 -24.75
CA LYS A 359 12.97 -18.89 -23.91
C LYS A 359 12.72 -17.59 -24.68
N PRO A 360 11.46 -17.16 -24.90
CA PRO A 360 11.19 -15.88 -25.53
C PRO A 360 11.68 -14.73 -24.64
N LEU A 361 12.12 -13.62 -25.25
CA LEU A 361 12.61 -12.44 -24.52
C LEU A 361 11.52 -11.80 -23.64
N PHE A 362 10.28 -11.84 -24.13
CA PHE A 362 9.08 -11.36 -23.48
C PHE A 362 7.86 -12.00 -24.16
N ILE A 363 6.70 -11.92 -23.51
CA ILE A 363 5.42 -12.36 -24.08
C ILE A 363 4.43 -11.21 -23.96
N ILE A 364 3.66 -10.98 -25.01
CA ILE A 364 2.54 -10.04 -24.97
C ILE A 364 1.27 -10.83 -24.69
N LEU A 365 0.57 -10.46 -23.62
CA LEU A 365 -0.80 -10.89 -23.39
C LEU A 365 -1.75 -10.01 -24.18
N LYS A 366 -2.66 -10.64 -24.91
CA LYS A 366 -3.75 -10.01 -25.65
C LYS A 366 -5.06 -10.21 -24.90
N TYR A 367 -5.91 -9.19 -24.99
CA TYR A 367 -7.20 -9.12 -24.33
C TYR A 367 -8.28 -8.98 -25.39
N THR A 368 -9.21 -9.93 -25.42
CA THR A 368 -10.29 -10.05 -26.42
C THR A 368 -11.66 -9.71 -25.84
N THR A 369 -11.71 -9.01 -24.71
CA THR A 369 -12.96 -8.71 -24.02
C THR A 369 -13.82 -7.70 -24.81
N ASP A 370 -14.82 -8.22 -25.54
CA ASP A 370 -15.95 -7.47 -26.11
C ASP A 370 -16.88 -6.87 -25.03
N LYS A 371 -16.63 -7.19 -23.76
CA LYS A 371 -17.36 -6.62 -22.62
C LYS A 371 -17.01 -5.14 -22.46
N ASN A 372 -17.84 -4.28 -23.04
CA ASN A 372 -17.89 -2.86 -22.68
C ASN A 372 -18.59 -2.64 -21.32
N GLU A 373 -19.21 -3.68 -20.75
CA GLU A 373 -19.86 -3.61 -19.44
C GLU A 373 -18.84 -3.57 -18.30
N ILE A 374 -18.77 -2.41 -17.65
CA ILE A 374 -18.04 -2.18 -16.40
C ILE A 374 -18.86 -2.79 -15.26
N SER A 375 -18.53 -4.01 -14.83
CA SER A 375 -19.12 -4.61 -13.64
C SER A 375 -18.30 -4.29 -12.39
N ARG A 376 -18.87 -3.48 -11.51
CA ARG A 376 -18.31 -3.08 -10.20
C ARG A 376 -18.83 -3.92 -9.04
N LYS A 377 -19.62 -4.96 -9.31
CA LYS A 377 -20.26 -5.78 -8.28
C LYS A 377 -20.24 -7.26 -8.69
N ILE A 378 -19.91 -8.12 -7.72
CA ILE A 378 -20.04 -9.58 -7.87
C ILE A 378 -20.87 -10.08 -6.69
N ASP A 379 -21.98 -10.76 -7.02
CA ASP A 379 -22.81 -11.50 -6.07
C ASP A 379 -22.35 -12.97 -6.05
N PHE A 380 -22.00 -13.49 -4.87
CA PHE A 380 -21.66 -14.90 -4.71
C PHE A 380 -22.96 -15.71 -4.57
N VAL A 381 -23.32 -16.47 -5.61
CA VAL A 381 -24.50 -17.35 -5.57
C VAL A 381 -24.28 -18.45 -4.52
N LYS A 382 -24.97 -18.32 -3.38
CA LYS A 382 -25.11 -19.44 -2.43
C LYS A 382 -26.14 -20.43 -2.99
N THR A 383 -25.81 -21.71 -3.01
CA THR A 383 -26.78 -22.81 -3.14
C THR A 383 -27.88 -22.60 -2.10
N ALA A 384 -29.05 -22.10 -2.55
CA ALA A 384 -30.23 -21.70 -1.79
C ALA A 384 -29.94 -20.80 -0.56
N PRO A 385 -30.37 -19.52 -0.55
CA PRO A 385 -30.22 -18.68 0.63
C PRO A 385 -31.01 -19.29 1.80
N ALA A 386 -30.30 -19.62 2.90
CA ALA A 386 -30.97 -19.79 4.17
C ALA A 386 -31.70 -18.46 4.47
N PRO A 387 -32.98 -18.49 4.87
CA PRO A 387 -33.71 -17.26 5.15
C PRO A 387 -32.93 -16.42 6.15
N VAL A 388 -32.71 -15.14 5.83
CA VAL A 388 -32.10 -14.17 6.73
C VAL A 388 -32.94 -14.17 7.99
N LYS A 389 -32.42 -14.75 9.07
CA LYS A 389 -33.05 -14.62 10.37
C LYS A 389 -33.07 -13.13 10.71
N LYS A 390 -34.24 -12.58 11.01
CA LYS A 390 -34.42 -11.22 11.56
C LYS A 390 -33.64 -10.97 12.87
N ASP A 391 -32.88 -11.95 13.34
CA ASP A 391 -32.12 -11.97 14.59
C ASP A 391 -30.64 -11.56 14.42
N ARG A 392 -30.17 -11.27 13.20
CA ARG A 392 -28.77 -10.87 12.91
C ARG A 392 -28.73 -9.53 12.20
N ILE A 393 -27.74 -8.72 12.55
CA ILE A 393 -27.43 -7.43 11.91
C ILE A 393 -26.69 -7.70 10.60
N SER A 394 -27.24 -7.24 9.49
CA SER A 394 -26.61 -7.29 8.17
C SER A 394 -25.62 -6.15 8.00
N VAL A 395 -24.34 -6.49 7.74
CA VAL A 395 -23.21 -5.56 7.74
C VAL A 395 -22.63 -5.37 6.35
N GLY A 396 -22.48 -4.11 5.94
CA GLY A 396 -21.66 -3.70 4.81
C GLY A 396 -20.37 -3.04 5.28
N ILE A 397 -19.22 -3.52 4.82
CA ILE A 397 -17.90 -3.00 5.22
C ILE A 397 -17.35 -2.11 4.11
N ILE A 398 -16.92 -0.89 4.45
CA ILE A 398 -16.25 0.02 3.52
C ILE A 398 -14.78 0.14 3.93
N GLY A 399 -13.89 -0.34 3.07
CA GLY A 399 -12.45 -0.45 3.33
C GLY A 399 -12.02 -1.90 3.54
N SER A 400 -10.99 -2.32 2.82
CA SER A 400 -10.40 -3.67 2.91
C SER A 400 -8.95 -3.64 3.40
N GLY A 401 -8.63 -2.64 4.23
CA GLY A 401 -7.27 -2.39 4.68
C GLY A 401 -6.75 -3.45 5.64
N ASN A 402 -5.49 -3.32 6.04
CA ASN A 402 -4.86 -4.27 6.97
C ASN A 402 -5.62 -4.36 8.30
N PHE A 403 -6.12 -3.25 8.82
CA PHE A 403 -6.87 -3.23 10.07
C PHE A 403 -8.21 -3.98 9.97
N THR A 404 -8.93 -3.78 8.86
CA THR A 404 -10.17 -4.52 8.56
C THR A 404 -9.92 -6.03 8.57
N GLN A 405 -8.86 -6.48 7.87
CA GLN A 405 -8.50 -7.89 7.76
C GLN A 405 -7.97 -8.48 9.07
N ALA A 406 -7.18 -7.70 9.82
CA ALA A 406 -6.50 -8.19 11.02
C ALA A 406 -7.36 -8.15 12.29
N THR A 407 -8.36 -7.27 12.34
CA THR A 407 -9.11 -6.99 13.57
C THR A 407 -10.61 -7.12 13.35
N ILE A 408 -11.19 -6.33 12.43
CA ILE A 408 -12.64 -6.24 12.28
C ILE A 408 -13.26 -7.55 11.77
N LEU A 409 -12.76 -8.11 10.67
CA LEU A 409 -13.29 -9.35 10.08
C LEU A 409 -13.21 -10.54 11.06
N PRO A 410 -12.07 -10.79 11.75
CA PRO A 410 -12.02 -11.81 12.81
C PRO A 410 -13.03 -11.59 13.94
N VAL A 411 -13.22 -10.35 14.41
CA VAL A 411 -14.18 -10.04 15.49
C VAL A 411 -15.61 -10.31 15.04
N LEU A 412 -16.02 -9.78 13.88
CA LEU A 412 -17.37 -9.99 13.33
C LEU A 412 -17.65 -11.46 13.06
N ASN A 413 -16.70 -12.20 12.49
CA ASN A 413 -16.82 -13.65 12.28
C ASN A 413 -16.94 -14.42 13.60
N GLY A 414 -16.19 -14.01 14.63
CA GLY A 414 -16.31 -14.53 16.00
C GLY A 414 -17.63 -14.19 16.70
N LEU A 415 -18.42 -13.29 16.11
CA LEU A 415 -19.75 -12.86 16.55
C LEU A 415 -20.84 -13.18 15.50
N LYS A 416 -20.61 -14.22 14.67
CA LYS A 416 -21.56 -14.64 13.61
C LYS A 416 -22.99 -14.93 14.08
N ALA A 417 -23.21 -15.17 15.38
CA ALA A 417 -24.54 -15.32 15.95
C ALA A 417 -25.33 -14.00 15.97
N LYS A 418 -24.63 -12.84 16.00
CA LYS A 418 -25.21 -11.50 16.04
C LYS A 418 -25.06 -10.74 14.72
N TYR A 419 -23.99 -11.00 13.96
CA TYR A 419 -23.67 -10.29 12.72
C TYR A 419 -23.65 -11.20 11.50
N ASN A 420 -24.17 -10.71 10.36
CA ASN A 420 -23.96 -11.26 9.03
C ASN A 420 -23.12 -10.29 8.20
N ILE A 421 -21.94 -10.70 7.74
CA ILE A 421 -21.11 -9.87 6.86
C ILE A 421 -21.67 -10.05 5.44
N HIS A 422 -22.56 -9.14 5.03
CA HIS A 422 -23.27 -9.24 3.75
C HIS A 422 -22.42 -8.73 2.60
N SER A 423 -21.82 -7.55 2.73
CA SER A 423 -21.06 -6.94 1.64
C SER A 423 -19.75 -6.28 2.09
N ILE A 424 -18.78 -6.19 1.19
CA ILE A 424 -17.54 -5.44 1.40
C ILE A 424 -17.16 -4.63 0.14
N ALA A 425 -16.78 -3.36 0.35
CA ALA A 425 -16.35 -2.46 -0.70
C ALA A 425 -14.90 -1.98 -0.55
N SER A 426 -14.20 -1.89 -1.68
CA SER A 426 -12.86 -1.28 -1.78
C SER A 426 -12.57 -0.87 -3.22
N LYS A 427 -11.99 0.32 -3.43
CA LYS A 427 -11.77 0.91 -4.77
C LYS A 427 -10.94 0.05 -5.72
N ASN A 428 -9.97 -0.72 -5.20
CA ASN A 428 -8.99 -1.43 -6.03
C ASN A 428 -9.39 -2.88 -6.35
N GLY A 429 -10.39 -3.45 -5.67
CA GLY A 429 -10.92 -4.81 -5.92
C GLY A 429 -9.98 -5.99 -5.62
N THR A 430 -8.66 -5.81 -5.62
CA THR A 430 -7.62 -6.85 -5.73
C THR A 430 -7.74 -8.01 -4.73
N ASN A 431 -8.19 -7.74 -3.50
CA ASN A 431 -8.29 -8.74 -2.43
C ASN A 431 -9.73 -9.06 -2.03
N LEU A 432 -10.73 -8.38 -2.59
CA LEU A 432 -12.11 -8.49 -2.12
C LEU A 432 -12.65 -9.92 -2.25
N ILE A 433 -12.35 -10.60 -3.36
CA ILE A 433 -12.83 -11.97 -3.60
C ILE A 433 -12.19 -12.97 -2.65
N SER A 434 -10.88 -12.86 -2.39
CA SER A 434 -10.21 -13.72 -1.40
C SER A 434 -10.81 -13.52 -0.01
N ILE A 435 -11.06 -12.26 0.37
CA ILE A 435 -11.70 -11.92 1.65
C ILE A 435 -13.12 -12.49 1.71
N ALA A 436 -13.91 -12.31 0.66
CA ALA A 436 -15.28 -12.79 0.60
C ALA A 436 -15.38 -14.30 0.73
N ASN A 437 -14.50 -15.05 0.05
CA ASN A 437 -14.44 -16.51 0.21
C ASN A 437 -14.04 -16.92 1.63
N ALA A 438 -13.02 -16.26 2.23
CA ALA A 438 -12.54 -16.60 3.57
C ALA A 438 -13.58 -16.35 4.68
N TYR A 439 -14.40 -15.31 4.52
CA TYR A 439 -15.39 -14.88 5.52
C TYR A 439 -16.85 -15.12 5.09
N GLN A 440 -17.07 -15.83 3.97
CA GLN A 440 -18.38 -16.18 3.41
C GLN A 440 -19.29 -14.96 3.16
N ILE A 441 -18.69 -13.87 2.67
CA ILE A 441 -19.38 -12.60 2.35
C ILE A 441 -20.17 -12.75 1.06
N ASP A 442 -21.41 -12.26 1.06
CA ASP A 442 -22.37 -12.46 -0.04
C ASP A 442 -22.04 -11.61 -1.27
N THR A 443 -21.55 -10.39 -1.06
CA THR A 443 -21.31 -9.40 -2.13
C THR A 443 -19.95 -8.71 -1.99
N VAL A 444 -19.25 -8.53 -3.11
CA VAL A 444 -18.09 -7.62 -3.19
C VAL A 444 -18.34 -6.53 -4.21
N THR A 445 -17.87 -5.31 -3.92
CA THR A 445 -18.04 -4.19 -4.85
C THR A 445 -16.91 -3.15 -4.80
N THR A 446 -16.70 -2.45 -5.91
CA THR A 446 -15.86 -1.24 -6.00
C THR A 446 -16.70 0.04 -5.98
N ASP A 447 -18.03 -0.09 -5.96
CA ASP A 447 -19.00 1.00 -5.89
C ASP A 447 -19.48 1.18 -4.45
N VAL A 448 -18.93 2.19 -3.78
CA VAL A 448 -19.25 2.50 -2.38
C VAL A 448 -20.66 3.05 -2.24
N ASP A 449 -21.13 3.85 -3.20
CA ASP A 449 -22.44 4.49 -3.16
C ASP A 449 -23.55 3.43 -3.31
N ALA A 450 -23.33 2.44 -4.19
CA ALA A 450 -24.21 1.29 -4.33
C ALA A 450 -24.27 0.44 -3.05
N LEU A 451 -23.14 0.23 -2.36
CA LEU A 451 -23.13 -0.48 -1.07
C LEU A 451 -23.91 0.31 -0.01
N ILE A 452 -23.68 1.60 0.13
CA ILE A 452 -24.38 2.45 1.11
C ILE A 452 -25.90 2.42 0.90
N SER A 453 -26.33 2.40 -0.36
CA SER A 453 -27.75 2.43 -0.75
C SER A 453 -28.43 1.06 -0.69
N ASP A 454 -27.71 -0.03 -0.39
CA ASP A 454 -28.25 -1.38 -0.40
C ASP A 454 -29.31 -1.56 0.72
N PRO A 455 -30.59 -1.83 0.39
CA PRO A 455 -31.64 -1.97 1.39
C PRO A 455 -31.47 -3.21 2.29
N ALA A 456 -30.63 -4.18 1.90
CA ALA A 456 -30.37 -5.38 2.70
C ALA A 456 -29.41 -5.14 3.88
N LEU A 457 -28.82 -3.96 3.99
CA LEU A 457 -27.86 -3.62 5.04
C LEU A 457 -28.53 -2.84 6.18
N ASP A 458 -28.20 -3.22 7.42
CA ASP A 458 -28.60 -2.51 8.64
C ASP A 458 -27.48 -1.59 9.13
N LEU A 459 -26.23 -2.06 9.04
CA LEU A 459 -25.03 -1.42 9.60
C LEU A 459 -23.94 -1.26 8.55
N LEU A 460 -23.35 -0.07 8.48
CA LEU A 460 -22.11 0.21 7.78
C LEU A 460 -20.93 0.19 8.74
N VAL A 461 -19.86 -0.51 8.37
CA VAL A 461 -18.59 -0.53 9.11
C VAL A 461 -17.51 0.13 8.25
N ILE A 462 -17.12 1.35 8.63
CA ILE A 462 -16.19 2.20 7.86
C ILE A 462 -14.77 2.06 8.44
N THR A 463 -13.82 1.66 7.59
CA THR A 463 -12.41 1.40 7.96
C THR A 463 -11.45 2.01 6.92
N THR A 464 -11.80 3.16 6.38
CA THR A 464 -11.07 3.86 5.31
C THR A 464 -9.95 4.75 5.86
N ARG A 465 -9.37 5.60 4.99
CA ARG A 465 -8.53 6.73 5.44
C ARG A 465 -9.37 7.73 6.25
N HIS A 466 -8.75 8.43 7.20
CA HIS A 466 -9.45 9.27 8.17
C HIS A 466 -10.20 10.43 7.50
N ASN A 467 -9.62 11.06 6.49
CA ASN A 467 -10.23 12.13 5.71
C ASN A 467 -11.51 11.74 4.95
N LEU A 468 -11.84 10.45 4.86
CA LEU A 468 -13.08 9.99 4.23
C LEU A 468 -14.20 9.75 5.25
N HIS A 469 -13.89 9.65 6.55
CA HIS A 469 -14.82 9.21 7.58
C HIS A 469 -16.06 10.09 7.65
N ALA A 470 -15.89 11.41 7.84
CA ALA A 470 -17.01 12.35 7.97
C ALA A 470 -17.99 12.24 6.79
N SER A 471 -17.46 12.20 5.56
CA SER A 471 -18.28 12.09 4.35
C SER A 471 -19.07 10.78 4.28
N LEU A 472 -18.45 9.65 4.61
CA LEU A 472 -19.07 8.32 4.57
C LEU A 472 -20.08 8.12 5.72
N ILE A 473 -19.78 8.66 6.91
CA ILE A 473 -20.72 8.68 8.04
C ILE A 473 -22.01 9.40 7.62
N ARG A 474 -21.88 10.61 7.06
CA ARG A 474 -23.04 11.41 6.62
C ARG A 474 -23.87 10.69 5.56
N GLN A 475 -23.22 10.06 4.58
CA GLN A 475 -23.91 9.30 3.54
C GLN A 475 -24.66 8.11 4.13
N GLY A 476 -24.01 7.34 5.01
CA GLY A 476 -24.61 6.20 5.69
C GLY A 476 -25.85 6.56 6.52
N LEU A 477 -25.72 7.59 7.38
CA LEU A 477 -26.83 8.05 8.21
C LEU A 477 -27.99 8.58 7.38
N ARG A 478 -27.72 9.35 6.31
CA ARG A 478 -28.76 9.85 5.39
C ARG A 478 -29.46 8.73 4.61
N ALA A 479 -28.76 7.62 4.34
CA ALA A 479 -29.34 6.42 3.77
C ALA A 479 -30.11 5.56 4.80
N GLY A 480 -30.26 6.05 6.03
CA GLY A 480 -30.99 5.36 7.11
C GLY A 480 -30.23 4.18 7.71
N LYS A 481 -28.92 4.11 7.54
CA LYS A 481 -28.07 3.03 8.06
C LYS A 481 -27.52 3.37 9.44
N HIS A 482 -27.37 2.37 10.29
CA HIS A 482 -26.47 2.48 11.43
C HIS A 482 -25.04 2.58 10.94
N VAL A 483 -24.18 3.29 11.67
CA VAL A 483 -22.78 3.50 11.27
C VAL A 483 -21.85 3.18 12.43
N PHE A 484 -20.95 2.22 12.21
CA PHE A 484 -19.71 2.10 12.95
C PHE A 484 -18.58 2.68 12.11
N VAL A 485 -17.75 3.54 12.69
CA VAL A 485 -16.59 4.11 12.01
C VAL A 485 -15.35 3.91 12.86
N GLU A 486 -14.28 3.40 12.27
CA GLU A 486 -12.99 3.39 12.94
C GLU A 486 -12.54 4.82 13.27
N LYS A 487 -11.76 4.96 14.34
CA LYS A 487 -11.31 6.28 14.76
C LYS A 487 -10.33 6.89 13.75
N PRO A 488 -10.26 8.22 13.67
CA PRO A 488 -11.09 9.21 14.38
C PRO A 488 -12.44 9.42 13.69
N THR A 489 -13.41 10.01 14.39
CA THR A 489 -14.71 10.37 13.79
C THR A 489 -14.56 11.37 12.66
N VAL A 490 -13.69 12.37 12.87
CA VAL A 490 -13.44 13.53 12.01
C VAL A 490 -11.97 13.93 12.09
N THR A 491 -11.50 14.70 11.13
CA THR A 491 -10.13 15.26 11.10
C THR A 491 -10.10 16.79 11.20
N THR A 492 -11.23 17.45 10.98
CA THR A 492 -11.32 18.92 10.97
C THR A 492 -12.52 19.42 11.78
N ARG A 493 -12.53 20.72 12.11
CA ARG A 493 -13.62 21.34 12.83
C ARG A 493 -14.88 21.45 11.98
N GLU A 494 -14.71 21.76 10.70
CA GLU A 494 -15.77 21.86 9.71
C GLU A 494 -16.51 20.51 9.55
N GLU A 495 -15.76 19.41 9.56
CA GLU A 495 -16.36 18.06 9.54
C GLU A 495 -17.19 17.80 10.81
N LEU A 496 -16.66 18.16 11.99
CA LEU A 496 -17.36 17.99 13.27
C LEU A 496 -18.67 18.79 13.31
N ASP A 497 -18.62 20.06 12.94
CA ASP A 497 -19.78 20.94 12.89
C ASP A 497 -20.83 20.39 11.91
N SER A 498 -20.39 19.84 10.77
CA SER A 498 -21.29 19.22 9.79
C SER A 498 -21.95 17.92 10.27
N LEU A 499 -21.33 17.19 11.21
CA LEU A 499 -21.97 16.05 11.86
C LEU A 499 -22.96 16.51 12.93
N ASN A 500 -22.66 17.58 13.66
CA ASN A 500 -23.56 18.15 14.67
C ASN A 500 -24.91 18.58 14.05
N GLU A 501 -24.89 19.11 12.83
CA GLU A 501 -26.09 19.45 12.07
C GLU A 501 -27.04 18.25 11.85
N LEU A 502 -26.51 17.02 11.79
CA LEU A 502 -27.34 15.82 11.65
C LEU A 502 -28.02 15.44 12.98
N PHE A 503 -27.36 15.63 14.11
CA PHE A 503 -27.83 15.19 15.43
C PHE A 503 -28.45 16.31 16.29
N GLY A 504 -28.94 17.38 15.63
CA GLY A 504 -29.29 18.68 16.23
C GLY A 504 -29.88 18.65 17.65
N ASN A 505 -29.39 19.55 18.52
CA ASN A 505 -29.90 19.88 19.86
C ASN A 505 -30.43 18.74 20.76
N GLY A 506 -29.92 17.51 20.60
CA GLY A 506 -30.12 16.43 21.58
C GLY A 506 -31.26 15.44 21.32
N GLU A 507 -31.84 15.39 20.11
CA GLU A 507 -32.69 14.27 19.73
C GLU A 507 -31.84 13.14 19.13
N GLU A 508 -31.75 12.00 19.82
CA GLU A 508 -31.17 10.79 19.26
C GLU A 508 -31.94 10.39 17.99
N GLN A 509 -31.28 10.48 16.83
CA GLN A 509 -31.82 9.88 15.60
C GLN A 509 -32.08 8.39 15.82
N SER A 510 -33.00 7.81 15.04
CA SER A 510 -33.19 6.36 14.99
C SER A 510 -31.93 5.59 14.57
N ALA A 511 -31.01 6.24 13.86
CA ALA A 511 -29.76 5.65 13.40
C ALA A 511 -28.59 5.94 14.37
N VAL A 512 -28.07 4.88 15.00
CA VAL A 512 -26.86 4.89 15.83
C VAL A 512 -25.60 5.19 15.02
N LEU A 513 -24.78 6.13 15.51
CA LEU A 513 -23.37 6.32 15.13
C LEU A 513 -22.47 5.86 16.28
N MET A 514 -21.51 4.99 15.99
CA MET A 514 -20.51 4.53 16.96
C MET A 514 -19.10 4.64 16.37
N THR A 515 -18.30 5.51 16.96
CA THR A 515 -16.86 5.57 16.70
C THR A 515 -16.17 4.43 17.44
N GLY A 516 -15.16 3.82 16.81
CA GLY A 516 -14.34 2.71 17.33
C GLY A 516 -13.43 3.11 18.50
N TYR A 517 -13.96 3.78 19.52
CA TYR A 517 -13.26 4.04 20.78
C TYR A 517 -13.23 2.78 21.65
N ASN A 518 -12.57 1.74 21.14
CA ASN A 518 -12.54 0.42 21.76
C ASN A 518 -12.08 0.42 23.24
N ARG A 519 -11.22 1.34 23.65
CA ARG A 519 -10.56 1.30 24.98
C ARG A 519 -11.53 1.37 26.15
N ARG A 520 -12.62 2.14 26.05
CA ARG A 520 -13.65 2.17 27.10
C ARG A 520 -14.33 0.82 27.31
N PHE A 521 -14.34 -0.05 26.29
CA PHE A 521 -14.93 -1.37 26.36
C PHE A 521 -13.97 -2.46 26.85
N SER A 522 -12.68 -2.14 27.01
CA SER A 522 -11.72 -3.08 27.58
C SER A 522 -12.19 -3.55 28.98
N PRO A 523 -11.98 -4.84 29.32
CA PRO A 523 -12.33 -5.34 30.65
C PRO A 523 -11.67 -4.55 31.79
N PHE A 524 -10.45 -4.05 31.58
CA PHE A 524 -9.71 -3.24 32.54
C PHE A 524 -10.35 -1.86 32.78
N ILE A 525 -10.74 -1.14 31.72
CA ILE A 525 -11.38 0.18 31.87
C ILE A 525 -12.81 0.05 32.41
N ARG A 526 -13.55 -0.98 31.99
CA ARG A 526 -14.87 -1.29 32.56
C ARG A 526 -14.77 -1.59 34.05
N GLU A 527 -13.77 -2.35 34.49
CA GLU A 527 -13.54 -2.64 35.90
C GLU A 527 -13.11 -1.40 36.68
N ALA A 528 -12.23 -0.56 36.10
CA ALA A 528 -11.89 0.72 36.69
C ALA A 528 -13.13 1.59 36.88
N LYS A 529 -13.98 1.73 35.84
CA LYS A 529 -15.26 2.46 35.95
C LYS A 529 -16.16 1.89 37.04
N ARG A 530 -16.24 0.57 37.19
CA ARG A 530 -17.01 -0.10 38.24
C ARG A 530 -16.50 0.25 39.64
N LEU A 531 -15.19 0.28 39.83
CA LEU A 531 -14.55 0.62 41.11
C LEU A 531 -14.70 2.09 41.49
N LEU A 532 -14.73 2.98 40.50
CA LEU A 532 -14.91 4.42 40.68
C LEU A 532 -16.39 4.82 40.91
N ARG A 533 -17.32 3.86 40.88
CA ARG A 533 -18.72 4.12 41.25
C ARG A 533 -18.79 4.59 42.71
N ASN A 534 -19.54 5.66 42.95
CA ASN A 534 -19.74 6.26 44.27
C ASN A 534 -18.46 6.80 44.93
N ARG A 535 -17.46 7.22 44.14
CA ARG A 535 -16.37 8.05 44.66
C ARG A 535 -16.90 9.34 45.30
N SER A 536 -16.21 9.85 46.32
CA SER A 536 -16.56 11.11 46.99
C SER A 536 -15.71 12.30 46.55
N THR A 537 -14.54 12.04 45.96
CA THR A 537 -13.58 13.06 45.52
C THR A 537 -13.45 13.09 43.99
N PRO A 538 -13.02 14.22 43.41
CA PRO A 538 -12.64 14.29 42.00
C PRO A 538 -11.47 13.35 41.68
N LEU A 539 -11.31 13.02 40.40
CA LEU A 539 -10.26 12.13 39.92
C LEU A 539 -8.99 12.90 39.55
N ILE A 540 -7.83 12.29 39.80
CA ILE A 540 -6.60 12.60 39.08
C ILE A 540 -6.25 11.39 38.20
N ILE A 541 -6.19 11.59 36.89
CA ILE A 541 -5.83 10.53 35.93
C ILE A 541 -4.54 10.92 35.21
N ASN A 542 -3.56 10.01 35.18
CA ASN A 542 -2.39 10.12 34.32
C ASN A 542 -2.39 8.99 33.30
N TYR A 543 -2.36 9.33 32.01
CA TYR A 543 -2.27 8.37 30.90
C TYR A 543 -0.98 8.66 30.12
N ARG A 544 -0.08 7.69 30.02
CA ARG A 544 1.10 7.75 29.15
C ARG A 544 0.95 6.81 27.96
N VAL A 545 1.27 7.31 26.77
CA VAL A 545 1.38 6.55 25.53
C VAL A 545 2.77 6.72 24.91
N ASN A 546 3.46 5.62 24.67
CA ASN A 546 4.75 5.51 24.00
C ASN A 546 4.57 4.79 22.65
N ALA A 547 4.18 5.54 21.62
CA ALA A 547 3.66 4.97 20.37
C ALA A 547 4.74 4.62 19.32
N GLY A 548 6.02 4.90 19.61
CA GLY A 548 7.18 4.62 18.74
C GLY A 548 7.25 5.49 17.47
N TYR A 549 8.41 5.57 16.83
CA TYR A 549 8.62 6.45 15.67
C TYR A 549 7.84 6.03 14.40
N ILE A 550 7.29 7.02 13.69
CA ILE A 550 6.71 6.87 12.34
C ILE A 550 7.39 7.87 11.39
N PRO A 551 7.92 7.43 10.22
CA PRO A 551 8.53 8.34 9.23
C PRO A 551 7.54 9.39 8.70
N ASN A 552 8.05 10.60 8.42
CA ASN A 552 7.26 11.70 7.85
C ASN A 552 6.59 11.39 6.50
N THR A 553 7.12 10.43 5.76
CA THR A 553 6.52 9.97 4.49
C THR A 553 5.28 9.09 4.69
N SER A 554 4.96 8.73 5.94
CA SER A 554 3.75 7.98 6.26
C SER A 554 2.49 8.81 5.99
N TRP A 555 1.46 8.16 5.44
CA TRP A 555 0.13 8.76 5.26
C TRP A 555 -0.47 9.32 6.56
N VAL A 556 -0.08 8.79 7.73
CA VAL A 556 -0.51 9.28 9.05
C VAL A 556 -0.18 10.77 9.22
N HIS A 557 0.95 11.21 8.67
CA HIS A 557 1.44 12.59 8.73
C HIS A 557 1.01 13.45 7.55
N SER A 558 0.19 12.88 6.67
CA SER A 558 -0.45 13.62 5.57
C SER A 558 -1.83 14.10 5.97
N GLU A 559 -2.46 14.90 5.12
CA GLU A 559 -3.86 15.32 5.24
C GLU A 559 -4.83 14.13 5.36
N GLU A 560 -4.50 12.96 4.79
CA GLU A 560 -5.34 11.76 4.93
C GLU A 560 -5.37 11.17 6.35
N GLY A 561 -4.33 11.47 7.15
CA GLY A 561 -4.10 10.89 8.46
C GLY A 561 -4.38 11.84 9.63
N GLY A 562 -4.11 13.13 9.47
CA GLY A 562 -4.34 14.14 10.51
C GLY A 562 -3.41 14.05 11.73
N GLY A 563 -2.33 13.25 11.67
CA GLY A 563 -1.40 13.05 12.77
C GLY A 563 -1.93 12.14 13.89
N ARG A 564 -1.10 11.91 14.92
CA ARG A 564 -1.42 10.94 15.98
C ARG A 564 -2.30 11.48 17.10
N ASN A 565 -2.28 12.78 17.35
CA ASN A 565 -3.23 13.37 18.30
C ASN A 565 -4.68 13.15 17.82
N ILE A 566 -5.02 13.63 16.62
CA ILE A 566 -6.35 13.39 16.03
C ILE A 566 -6.56 11.89 15.78
N GLY A 567 -5.61 11.23 15.13
CA GLY A 567 -5.78 9.86 14.65
C GLY A 567 -5.62 8.73 15.68
N GLU A 568 -5.06 8.96 16.87
CA GLU A 568 -4.88 7.91 17.90
C GLU A 568 -5.21 8.42 19.31
N ALA A 569 -4.88 9.68 19.65
CA ALA A 569 -5.12 10.21 20.99
C ALA A 569 -6.57 10.48 21.34
N CYS A 570 -7.45 10.55 20.34
CA CYS A 570 -8.89 10.55 20.54
C CYS A 570 -9.41 9.37 21.38
N HIS A 571 -8.74 8.21 21.38
CA HIS A 571 -9.06 7.12 22.31
C HIS A 571 -8.86 7.51 23.78
N MET A 572 -7.83 8.29 24.09
CA MET A 572 -7.48 8.66 25.46
C MET A 572 -8.45 9.71 25.99
N TYR A 573 -8.85 10.66 25.15
CA TYR A 573 -9.88 11.64 25.47
C TYR A 573 -11.22 10.96 25.75
N ASP A 574 -11.57 9.96 24.94
CA ASP A 574 -12.75 9.12 25.17
C ASP A 574 -12.68 8.37 26.53
N VAL A 575 -11.52 7.80 26.88
CA VAL A 575 -11.33 7.13 28.18
C VAL A 575 -11.47 8.10 29.35
N PHE A 576 -10.95 9.33 29.24
CA PHE A 576 -11.12 10.35 30.26
C PHE A 576 -12.60 10.70 30.45
N ASN A 577 -13.31 11.01 29.37
CA ASN A 577 -14.74 11.31 29.39
C ASN A 577 -15.53 10.14 30.00
N PHE A 578 -15.23 8.91 29.59
CA PHE A 578 -15.88 7.72 30.11
C PHE A 578 -15.66 7.52 31.62
N LEU A 579 -14.43 7.66 32.13
CA LEU A 579 -14.12 7.42 33.54
C LEU A 579 -14.66 8.54 34.44
N VAL A 580 -14.46 9.80 34.06
CA VAL A 580 -14.89 10.98 34.83
C VAL A 580 -16.41 11.12 34.82
N ALA A 581 -17.03 11.00 33.64
CA ALA A 581 -18.46 11.26 33.40
C ALA A 581 -18.92 12.65 33.89
N ALA A 582 -18.15 13.67 33.52
CA ALA A 582 -18.46 15.09 33.69
C ALA A 582 -18.01 15.85 32.43
N GLU A 583 -18.42 17.11 32.30
CA GLU A 583 -18.05 17.95 31.16
C GLU A 583 -16.64 18.53 31.32
N VAL A 584 -15.94 18.75 30.20
CA VAL A 584 -14.64 19.42 30.18
C VAL A 584 -14.85 20.93 30.24
N GLU A 585 -14.22 21.60 31.20
CA GLU A 585 -14.28 23.06 31.38
C GLU A 585 -13.05 23.79 30.83
N GLY A 586 -11.93 23.09 30.65
CA GLY A 586 -10.71 23.70 30.13
C GLY A 586 -9.60 22.70 29.82
N ALA A 587 -8.70 23.10 28.93
CA ALA A 587 -7.56 22.31 28.49
C ALA A 587 -6.30 23.17 28.36
N SER A 588 -5.14 22.54 28.57
CA SER A 588 -3.82 23.09 28.25
C SER A 588 -2.95 22.02 27.63
N ALA A 589 -2.26 22.31 26.53
CA ALA A 589 -1.38 21.36 25.88
C ALA A 589 -0.09 22.02 25.40
N PHE A 590 0.99 21.24 25.40
CA PHE A 590 2.33 21.66 24.97
C PHE A 590 2.99 20.52 24.20
N SER A 591 3.68 20.82 23.11
CA SER A 591 4.54 19.86 22.41
C SER A 591 6.01 20.09 22.73
N ILE A 592 6.85 19.13 22.36
CA ILE A 592 8.29 19.37 22.27
C ILE A 592 8.60 20.43 21.20
N ASP A 593 9.70 21.15 21.39
CA ASP A 593 10.36 21.81 20.29
C ASP A 593 11.00 20.74 19.39
N VAL A 594 10.81 20.88 18.08
CA VAL A 594 11.30 19.90 17.12
C VAL A 594 12.56 20.46 16.46
N PRO A 595 13.78 20.14 16.95
CA PRO A 595 15.02 20.71 16.42
C PRO A 595 15.36 20.24 14.99
N SER A 596 14.66 19.22 14.48
CA SER A 596 14.83 18.70 13.12
C SER A 596 13.48 18.21 12.59
N ASN A 597 13.26 18.26 11.28
CA ASN A 597 11.98 17.81 10.70
C ASN A 597 11.63 16.34 10.96
N ASN A 598 12.52 15.53 11.53
CA ASN A 598 12.31 14.09 11.73
C ASN A 598 11.18 13.76 12.71
N TRP A 599 10.87 14.62 13.67
CA TRP A 599 9.80 14.36 14.65
C TRP A 599 8.63 15.31 14.44
N LYS A 600 7.44 14.94 14.91
CA LYS A 600 6.24 15.76 14.83
C LYS A 600 5.78 16.19 16.22
N GLN A 601 5.28 17.42 16.31
CA GLN A 601 4.71 17.99 17.55
C GLN A 601 3.50 17.15 18.00
N ASN A 602 2.61 16.80 17.07
CA ASN A 602 1.44 15.96 17.32
C ASN A 602 1.74 14.46 17.52
N ASP A 603 3.02 14.07 17.52
CA ASP A 603 3.50 12.76 17.99
C ASP A 603 4.12 12.83 19.39
N ASN A 604 4.35 14.04 19.91
CA ASN A 604 5.16 14.29 21.11
C ASN A 604 4.65 15.51 21.87
N PHE A 605 3.62 15.29 22.68
CA PHE A 605 2.93 16.34 23.40
C PHE A 605 2.42 15.86 24.76
N THR A 606 2.10 16.85 25.60
CA THR A 606 1.33 16.66 26.83
C THR A 606 0.05 17.48 26.74
N ALA A 607 -1.03 16.96 27.32
CA ALA A 607 -2.32 17.64 27.39
C ALA A 607 -2.98 17.39 28.75
N THR A 608 -3.43 18.45 29.41
CA THR A 608 -4.14 18.40 30.69
C THR A 608 -5.54 18.99 30.54
N PHE A 609 -6.53 18.31 31.11
CA PHE A 609 -7.95 18.68 31.05
C PHE A 609 -8.51 18.83 32.45
N LYS A 610 -9.29 19.89 32.66
CA LYS A 610 -10.09 20.12 33.87
C LYS A 610 -11.57 19.85 33.57
N TYR A 611 -12.21 19.10 34.45
CA TYR A 611 -13.62 18.73 34.35
C TYR A 611 -14.48 19.47 35.38
N SER A 612 -15.79 19.55 35.13
CA SER A 612 -16.76 20.29 35.96
C SER A 612 -17.01 19.69 37.34
N ASP A 613 -16.72 18.40 37.55
CA ASP A 613 -16.70 17.80 38.88
C ASP A 613 -15.40 18.07 39.66
N GLY A 614 -14.48 18.86 39.08
CA GLY A 614 -13.17 19.19 39.62
C GLY A 614 -12.07 18.20 39.26
N SER A 615 -12.36 17.14 38.49
CA SER A 615 -11.36 16.14 38.09
C SER A 615 -10.32 16.74 37.13
N VAL A 616 -9.10 16.19 37.17
CA VAL A 616 -8.00 16.58 36.30
C VAL A 616 -7.42 15.34 35.62
N CYS A 617 -7.36 15.37 34.28
CA CYS A 617 -6.78 14.29 33.49
C CYS A 617 -5.58 14.79 32.70
N ASN A 618 -4.46 14.07 32.76
CA ASN A 618 -3.22 14.39 32.06
C ASN A 618 -2.85 13.25 31.11
N LEU A 619 -2.54 13.61 29.86
CA LEU A 619 -2.04 12.76 28.81
C LEU A 619 -0.59 13.13 28.50
N ILE A 620 0.30 12.13 28.48
CA ILE A 620 1.63 12.21 27.88
C ILE A 620 1.60 11.31 26.65
N TYR A 621 1.76 11.88 25.46
CA TYR A 621 1.81 11.13 24.21
C TYR A 621 3.17 11.36 23.56
N THR A 622 3.94 10.29 23.34
CA THR A 622 5.29 10.39 22.76
C THR A 622 5.64 9.25 21.84
N ALA A 623 6.45 9.55 20.83
CA ALA A 623 7.11 8.60 19.94
C ALA A 623 8.62 8.45 20.23
N LEU A 624 9.15 9.16 21.23
CA LEU A 624 10.59 9.22 21.55
C LEU A 624 11.11 8.00 22.34
N GLY A 625 10.20 7.24 22.97
CA GLY A 625 10.57 6.12 23.83
C GLY A 625 10.91 4.85 23.04
N SER A 626 11.66 3.95 23.69
CA SER A 626 11.98 2.63 23.14
C SER A 626 10.73 1.74 23.07
N ASN A 627 10.59 0.97 21.99
CA ASN A 627 9.53 -0.05 21.84
C ASN A 627 9.68 -1.23 22.82
N LEU A 628 10.80 -1.31 23.56
CA LEU A 628 10.97 -2.28 24.65
C LEU A 628 10.19 -1.89 25.91
N TYR A 629 9.75 -0.64 26.02
CA TYR A 629 8.98 -0.12 27.14
C TYR A 629 7.47 -0.25 26.88
N PRO A 630 6.62 -0.47 27.91
CA PRO A 630 5.18 -0.63 27.73
C PRO A 630 4.55 0.56 26.98
N LYS A 631 3.69 0.25 26.00
CA LYS A 631 3.08 1.25 25.14
C LYS A 631 2.16 2.17 25.92
N GLU A 632 1.30 1.61 26.78
CA GLU A 632 0.22 2.37 27.42
C GLU A 632 0.19 2.13 28.93
N GLN A 633 0.11 3.18 29.73
CA GLN A 633 -0.06 3.10 31.19
C GLN A 633 -1.06 4.14 31.66
N ILE A 634 -1.95 3.74 32.56
CA ILE A 634 -2.99 4.59 33.13
C ILE A 634 -2.94 4.45 34.64
N THR A 635 -2.90 5.57 35.35
CA THR A 635 -3.01 5.60 36.82
C THR A 635 -4.13 6.56 37.22
N VAL A 636 -5.04 6.09 38.07
CA VAL A 636 -6.20 6.85 38.58
C VAL A 636 -6.11 6.95 40.09
N PHE A 637 -6.25 8.16 40.63
CA PHE A 637 -6.26 8.45 42.07
C PHE A 637 -7.61 9.04 42.49
N CYS A 638 -8.16 8.53 43.59
CA CYS A 638 -9.36 9.08 44.25
C CYS A 638 -9.52 8.52 45.67
N ASP A 639 -10.05 9.28 46.64
CA ASP A 639 -10.43 8.79 47.98
C ASP A 639 -9.33 7.97 48.73
N GLY A 640 -8.04 8.26 48.54
CA GLY A 640 -6.95 7.44 49.10
C GLY A 640 -6.76 6.07 48.43
N LYS A 641 -7.36 5.88 47.25
CA LYS A 641 -7.34 4.67 46.42
C LYS A 641 -6.58 4.94 45.13
N VAL A 642 -5.97 3.88 44.59
CA VAL A 642 -5.23 3.93 43.33
C VAL A 642 -5.66 2.78 42.44
N ILE A 643 -5.82 3.04 41.15
CA ILE A 643 -5.97 2.02 40.11
C ILE A 643 -4.85 2.24 39.10
N GLU A 644 -4.10 1.21 38.76
CA GLU A 644 -3.15 1.24 37.65
C GLU A 644 -3.52 0.19 36.61
N ILE A 645 -3.43 0.56 35.33
CA ILE A 645 -3.59 -0.32 34.18
C ILE A 645 -2.33 -0.23 33.34
N ASN A 646 -1.71 -1.38 33.09
CA ASN A 646 -0.49 -1.50 32.32
C ASN A 646 -0.76 -2.28 31.01
N ASP A 647 -0.60 -1.57 29.90
CA ASP A 647 -0.63 -2.07 28.53
C ASP A 647 -1.89 -2.87 28.14
N PHE A 648 -2.99 -2.67 28.89
CA PHE A 648 -4.21 -3.49 28.80
C PHE A 648 -3.91 -5.00 28.91
N LYS A 649 -2.89 -5.36 29.71
CA LYS A 649 -2.55 -6.74 30.08
C LYS A 649 -2.71 -6.96 31.56
N GLU A 650 -2.51 -5.93 32.36
CA GLU A 650 -2.56 -6.02 33.80
C GLU A 650 -3.25 -4.80 34.39
N MET A 651 -3.99 -5.01 35.47
CA MET A 651 -4.55 -3.94 36.29
C MET A 651 -4.42 -4.32 37.76
N TYR A 652 -4.09 -3.35 38.58
CA TYR A 652 -4.14 -3.50 40.03
C TYR A 652 -4.84 -2.32 40.69
N SER A 653 -5.52 -2.59 41.79
CA SER A 653 -6.14 -1.57 42.63
C SER A 653 -5.61 -1.65 44.05
N ARG A 654 -5.45 -0.49 44.71
CA ARG A 654 -5.00 -0.37 46.10
C ARG A 654 -5.92 0.55 46.90
N GLY A 655 -6.16 0.21 48.16
CA GLY A 655 -6.97 1.01 49.09
C GLY A 655 -8.48 0.75 48.96
N PHE A 656 -8.90 -0.26 48.18
CA PHE A 656 -10.31 -0.65 48.10
C PHE A 656 -10.65 -1.66 49.20
N LYS A 657 -11.95 -1.82 49.53
CA LYS A 657 -12.40 -2.88 50.47
C LYS A 657 -11.85 -4.26 50.09
N LYS A 658 -11.73 -4.50 48.79
CA LYS A 658 -11.03 -5.65 48.21
C LYS A 658 -10.18 -5.14 47.07
N ASP A 659 -8.87 -5.21 47.25
CA ASP A 659 -7.91 -4.97 46.18
C ASP A 659 -8.05 -6.03 45.09
N ILE A 660 -7.89 -5.60 43.84
CA ILE A 660 -8.04 -6.43 42.66
C ILE A 660 -6.70 -6.46 41.92
N HIS A 661 -6.37 -7.63 41.38
CA HIS A 661 -5.29 -7.81 40.42
C HIS A 661 -5.85 -8.64 39.26
N LEU A 662 -5.96 -8.01 38.09
CA LEU A 662 -6.37 -8.66 36.85
C LEU A 662 -5.14 -8.79 35.96
N GLN A 663 -4.95 -9.96 35.37
CA GLN A 663 -3.83 -10.20 34.45
C GLN A 663 -4.26 -11.09 33.29
N ASN A 664 -3.87 -10.70 32.08
CA ASN A 664 -4.08 -11.43 30.84
C ASN A 664 -2.75 -11.59 30.10
N LYS A 665 -2.60 -12.73 29.42
CA LYS A 665 -1.41 -13.02 28.61
C LYS A 665 -1.30 -12.14 27.36
N VAL A 666 -2.45 -11.69 26.83
CA VAL A 666 -2.56 -10.88 25.62
C VAL A 666 -3.26 -9.57 25.95
N GLN A 667 -3.01 -8.53 25.15
CA GLN A 667 -3.67 -7.23 25.32
C GLN A 667 -5.17 -7.37 25.08
N GLN A 668 -6.00 -6.85 25.98
CA GLN A 668 -7.45 -6.79 25.81
C GLN A 668 -7.91 -5.33 25.75
N LYS A 669 -7.92 -4.79 24.54
CA LYS A 669 -8.21 -3.38 24.27
C LYS A 669 -9.69 -3.06 24.03
N GLY A 670 -10.57 -4.05 24.08
CA GLY A 670 -12.02 -3.84 23.98
C GLY A 670 -12.62 -4.00 22.56
N HIS A 671 -11.85 -4.45 21.57
CA HIS A 671 -12.35 -4.57 20.19
C HIS A 671 -13.48 -5.57 20.01
N ARG A 672 -13.49 -6.68 20.76
CA ARG A 672 -14.61 -7.62 20.67
C ARG A 672 -15.81 -7.06 21.42
N GLU A 673 -15.54 -6.51 22.59
CA GLU A 673 -16.51 -5.98 23.54
C GLU A 673 -17.27 -4.76 23.00
N GLU A 674 -16.65 -3.96 22.13
CA GLU A 674 -17.31 -2.82 21.45
C GLU A 674 -18.36 -3.30 20.44
N PHE A 675 -18.05 -4.33 19.64
CA PHE A 675 -19.00 -4.93 18.71
C PHE A 675 -20.09 -5.74 19.43
N GLU A 676 -19.78 -6.33 20.59
CA GLU A 676 -20.81 -6.95 21.42
C GLU A 676 -21.80 -5.91 21.93
N ALA A 677 -21.31 -4.76 22.44
CA ALA A 677 -22.16 -3.66 22.90
C ALA A 677 -22.97 -3.02 21.76
N LEU A 678 -22.37 -2.85 20.58
CA LEU A 678 -23.09 -2.38 19.39
C LEU A 678 -24.21 -3.33 19.00
N ALA A 679 -23.95 -4.64 19.01
CA ALA A 679 -24.97 -5.61 18.66
C ALA A 679 -26.13 -5.60 19.65
N ASP A 680 -25.82 -5.49 20.94
CA ASP A 680 -26.84 -5.42 21.99
C ASP A 680 -27.71 -4.16 21.79
N CYS A 681 -27.11 -3.01 21.50
CA CYS A 681 -27.85 -1.79 21.15
C CYS A 681 -28.79 -1.98 19.96
N LEU A 682 -28.30 -2.52 18.85
CA LEU A 682 -29.10 -2.64 17.62
C LEU A 682 -30.19 -3.71 17.70
N LEU A 683 -29.91 -4.86 18.35
CA LEU A 683 -30.87 -5.96 18.45
C LEU A 683 -31.91 -5.76 19.56
N THR A 684 -31.52 -5.15 20.68
CA THR A 684 -32.40 -4.99 21.85
C THR A 684 -32.96 -3.57 22.00
N ARG A 685 -32.53 -2.63 21.15
CA ARG A 685 -32.88 -1.20 21.20
C ARG A 685 -32.58 -0.54 22.55
N THR A 686 -31.48 -0.93 23.18
CA THR A 686 -30.94 -0.19 24.33
C THR A 686 -30.31 1.12 23.86
N GLY A 687 -30.09 2.06 24.79
CA GLY A 687 -29.40 3.32 24.50
C GLY A 687 -28.03 3.12 23.84
N TRP A 688 -27.51 4.18 23.22
CA TRP A 688 -26.27 4.12 22.45
C TRP A 688 -25.08 3.62 23.30
N PRO A 689 -24.21 2.72 22.78
CA PRO A 689 -23.04 2.23 23.53
C PRO A 689 -22.06 3.36 23.90
N ILE A 690 -22.01 4.38 23.05
CA ILE A 690 -21.31 5.65 23.28
C ILE A 690 -22.29 6.74 22.86
N SER A 691 -22.66 7.64 23.77
CA SER A 691 -23.53 8.77 23.42
C SER A 691 -22.87 9.63 22.33
N TYR A 692 -23.68 10.29 21.50
CA TYR A 692 -23.12 11.24 20.54
C TYR A 692 -22.34 12.37 21.24
N ALA A 693 -22.84 12.83 22.40
CA ALA A 693 -22.17 13.84 23.22
C ALA A 693 -20.75 13.43 23.64
N ASP A 694 -20.55 12.18 24.07
CA ASP A 694 -19.21 11.65 24.41
C ASP A 694 -18.28 11.63 23.19
N GLN A 695 -18.79 11.18 22.03
CA GLN A 695 -18.01 11.10 20.79
C GLN A 695 -17.63 12.49 20.27
N HIS A 696 -18.58 13.42 20.35
CA HIS A 696 -18.37 14.82 20.03
C HIS A 696 -17.33 15.44 20.96
N ALA A 697 -17.46 15.26 22.27
CA ALA A 697 -16.51 15.78 23.26
C ALA A 697 -15.09 15.24 23.04
N ALA A 698 -14.92 13.94 22.78
CA ALA A 698 -13.60 13.36 22.49
C ALA A 698 -12.98 13.92 21.20
N SER A 699 -13.81 14.11 20.16
CA SER A 699 -13.37 14.72 18.89
C SER A 699 -12.97 16.18 19.10
N LEU A 700 -13.79 16.95 19.83
CA LEU A 700 -13.52 18.35 20.16
C LEU A 700 -12.20 18.51 20.95
N MET A 701 -12.01 17.69 21.99
CA MET A 701 -10.75 17.67 22.76
C MET A 701 -9.54 17.43 21.85
N SER A 702 -9.64 16.51 20.89
CA SER A 702 -8.52 16.25 19.96
C SER A 702 -8.21 17.46 19.06
N LEU A 703 -9.22 18.15 18.54
CA LEU A 703 -9.05 19.33 17.68
C LEU A 703 -8.53 20.55 18.45
N GLU A 704 -8.99 20.73 19.69
CA GLU A 704 -8.49 21.78 20.58
C GLU A 704 -7.03 21.57 20.95
N VAL A 705 -6.65 20.34 21.32
CA VAL A 705 -5.23 20.00 21.56
C VAL A 705 -4.41 20.22 20.31
N GLU A 706 -4.88 19.80 19.12
CA GLU A 706 -4.16 20.01 17.86
C GLU A 706 -3.88 21.50 17.62
N THR A 707 -4.87 22.34 17.92
CA THR A 707 -4.73 23.80 17.82
C THR A 707 -3.70 24.34 18.82
N MET A 708 -3.69 23.84 20.06
CA MET A 708 -2.79 24.32 21.11
C MET A 708 -1.32 23.94 20.86
N ILE A 709 -1.06 22.70 20.43
CA ILE A 709 0.31 22.19 20.25
C ILE A 709 1.01 22.75 18.99
N HIS A 710 0.27 23.41 18.10
CA HIS A 710 0.82 24.11 16.94
C HIS A 710 0.88 25.64 17.13
N ARG A 711 0.58 26.16 18.33
CA ARG A 711 0.80 27.59 18.61
C ARG A 711 2.30 27.87 18.72
N PRO A 712 2.79 28.96 18.09
CA PRO A 712 4.20 29.33 18.10
C PRO A 712 4.69 29.75 19.49
#